data_AF-A0A832JEG8-F1
#
_entry.id   AF-A0A832JEG8-F1
#
_cell.length_a   1.000
_cell.length_b   1.000
_cell.length_c   1.000
_cell.angle_alpha   90.00
_cell.angle_beta   90.00
_cell.angle_gamma   90.00
#
_symmetry.space_group_name_H-M   'P 1'
#
loop_
_entity.id
_entity.type
_entity.pdbx_description
1 polymer ?
#
loop_
_entity_poly.entity_id
_entity_poly.type
_entity_poly.pdbx_seq_one_letter_code
_entity_poly.pdbx_strand_id
1 'polypeptide(L)'
;MQFPSSHLLGQGHPSPGTSGGPLLLGPAERSPAAAGAEAFGAVAIGGRGGGAVDRGRHPQHRGTPPRGERGHPRAVWVLRCGDFPLRPPAAGVGAQGPHRSLSPSSRLSAKHRARDFGLGGATRPIGSGSRGERGPSLLHPSPQERRTRSEMAIPIWQGEQLIGVLDVQSERPYAFDALDQTSMELLARLLGRALETSQLHQETVRLKELSDRIIATMPAALALLREDLSLHRVNERFCSLFGLREEEVLGRSLEEVLSQGSSLAELCRRVLQGGETTVVEEMRLGGLWEPERAFDLRCARIEQDGEREILLILDDVTERVRRMYHLSLLFQLGQAMQQTLDLHRLLHAILTSVTAGPGLGFNRASLYLREREEMVEHMRVGPADAEEAGRLWAQLAEKRSLQDFLDEYDRLSPERRRVPDPRRFSLREALCEPLRQVIEGQEPYLLRRAEHRDCELCGRICPAEESIIVPLVSRGELKGLIAADNFITRRPITQEYVQLLRTFANQASLALANAEAYLQLEEAYRELQETQEELIRKEKLATVGDMAARIAHEIRGPLVTIGAMARRIAEQPTNLEQIQRYAPIISREVQRLERILGNVLDFTRPRPPEFRPVNLNRLVEEVLELYELNFQSSSIALEKSLAPDLPLCPADPD
;
A
#
# COMPACT_ATOMS: atom_id res chain seq x y z
N MET A 1 -1.80 24.45 39.52
CA MET A 1 -0.60 25.26 39.76
C MET A 1 -0.45 26.21 38.58
N GLN A 2 -0.52 27.51 38.85
CA GLN A 2 -0.43 28.61 37.87
C GLN A 2 1.02 28.82 37.45
N PHE A 3 1.25 29.07 36.16
CA PHE A 3 2.42 29.82 35.68
C PHE A 3 1.94 30.91 34.69
N PRO A 4 2.53 32.12 34.73
CA PRO A 4 1.95 33.30 34.10
C PRO A 4 2.43 33.55 32.67
N SER A 5 1.56 34.19 31.91
CA SER A 5 1.75 34.80 30.60
C SER A 5 2.65 36.04 30.69
N SER A 6 3.57 36.22 29.74
CA SER A 6 4.29 37.47 29.54
C SER A 6 4.11 37.98 28.11
N HIS A 7 3.26 38.99 27.97
CA HIS A 7 3.27 39.96 26.88
C HIS A 7 4.53 40.84 27.00
N LEU A 8 5.12 41.25 25.87
CA LEU A 8 5.80 42.53 25.74
C LEU A 8 5.80 43.00 24.27
N LEU A 9 5.17 44.16 24.06
CA LEU A 9 5.23 45.00 22.87
C LEU A 9 6.32 46.08 23.08
N GLY A 10 7.10 46.39 22.05
CA GLY A 10 7.36 47.78 21.66
C GLY A 10 8.73 48.43 21.94
N GLN A 11 9.40 48.76 20.81
CA GLN A 11 10.19 49.98 20.50
C GLN A 11 11.70 50.05 20.77
N GLY A 12 12.44 50.49 19.74
CA GLY A 12 13.69 51.27 19.89
C GLY A 12 14.86 50.94 18.96
N HIS A 13 14.90 51.53 17.75
CA HIS A 13 16.09 51.67 16.90
C HIS A 13 17.11 52.68 17.50
N PRO A 14 18.44 52.62 17.19
CA PRO A 14 18.96 53.19 15.93
C PRO A 14 20.14 52.44 15.26
N SER A 15 20.27 52.65 13.94
CA SER A 15 21.43 52.29 13.10
C SER A 15 22.55 53.33 13.18
N PRO A 16 23.76 53.04 12.65
CA PRO A 16 24.17 53.60 11.34
C PRO A 16 24.80 52.52 10.43
N GLY A 17 24.49 52.46 9.12
CA GLY A 17 25.21 53.14 8.02
C GLY A 17 26.48 52.35 7.65
N THR A 18 26.83 51.91 6.45
CA THR A 18 26.61 52.27 5.03
C THR A 18 27.34 51.15 4.24
N SER A 19 26.89 50.58 3.12
CA SER A 19 26.97 51.17 1.78
C SER A 19 26.76 50.05 0.73
N GLY A 20 26.16 50.39 -0.42
CA GLY A 20 26.39 49.70 -1.69
C GLY A 20 25.23 48.88 -2.27
N GLY A 21 24.30 49.54 -2.98
CA GLY A 21 23.49 48.91 -4.04
C GLY A 21 24.30 48.71 -5.35
N PRO A 22 23.69 48.44 -6.52
CA PRO A 22 22.25 48.54 -6.84
C PRO A 22 21.63 47.38 -7.68
N LEU A 23 20.28 47.38 -7.69
CA LEU A 23 19.32 47.05 -8.76
C LEU A 23 19.65 45.98 -9.81
N LEU A 24 18.73 45.03 -10.01
CA LEU A 24 18.25 44.64 -11.36
C LEU A 24 16.89 43.94 -11.33
N LEU A 25 16.07 44.31 -12.31
CA LEU A 25 14.75 43.79 -12.68
C LEU A 25 14.82 42.33 -13.18
N GLY A 26 13.75 41.54 -13.02
CA GLY A 26 13.54 40.29 -13.78
C GLY A 26 13.08 40.56 -15.23
N PRO A 27 12.52 39.60 -15.98
CA PRO A 27 12.54 38.13 -15.88
C PRO A 27 13.09 37.46 -17.17
N ALA A 28 13.39 36.15 -17.19
CA ALA A 28 13.21 35.25 -18.35
C ALA A 28 13.84 33.86 -18.15
N GLU A 29 13.05 32.85 -18.53
CA GLU A 29 13.40 31.59 -19.18
C GLU A 29 14.89 31.18 -19.30
N ARG A 30 15.23 29.97 -18.84
CA ARG A 30 15.61 28.80 -19.65
C ARG A 30 16.35 27.77 -18.80
N SER A 31 15.94 26.52 -19.00
CA SER A 31 16.58 25.28 -18.56
C SER A 31 18.07 25.21 -18.96
N PRO A 32 18.90 24.54 -18.14
CA PRO A 32 20.02 23.77 -18.66
C PRO A 32 19.90 22.28 -18.35
N ALA A 33 20.20 21.49 -19.36
CA ALA A 33 20.45 20.06 -19.31
C ALA A 33 21.91 19.79 -18.86
N ALA A 34 22.07 18.87 -17.92
CA ALA A 34 23.27 18.08 -17.55
C ALA A 34 22.91 17.41 -16.21
N ALA A 35 23.26 16.19 -15.83
CA ALA A 35 24.04 15.09 -16.37
C ALA A 35 23.73 13.88 -15.46
N GLY A 36 24.06 12.66 -15.88
CA GLY A 36 24.14 11.51 -14.99
C GLY A 36 23.26 10.33 -15.40
N ALA A 37 23.67 9.63 -16.45
CA ALA A 37 23.23 8.26 -16.68
C ALA A 37 24.26 7.33 -16.03
N GLU A 38 23.90 6.75 -14.89
CA GLU A 38 24.52 5.53 -14.38
C GLU A 38 23.66 4.33 -14.78
N ALA A 39 24.34 3.32 -15.30
CA ALA A 39 23.78 2.07 -15.78
C ALA A 39 23.57 1.09 -14.63
N PHE A 40 22.39 0.48 -14.55
CA PHE A 40 22.19 -0.81 -13.88
C PHE A 40 21.75 -1.85 -14.91
N GLY A 41 22.64 -2.81 -15.16
CA GLY A 41 22.36 -4.01 -15.93
C GLY A 41 21.57 -5.00 -15.09
N ALA A 42 20.36 -5.36 -15.54
CA ALA A 42 19.58 -6.46 -15.01
C ALA A 42 19.97 -7.77 -15.71
N VAL A 43 20.43 -8.74 -14.93
CA VAL A 43 20.58 -10.15 -15.33
C VAL A 43 19.30 -10.88 -14.92
N ALA A 44 18.56 -11.44 -15.88
CA ALA A 44 17.40 -12.27 -15.65
C ALA A 44 17.73 -13.74 -15.90
N ILE A 45 17.59 -14.56 -14.85
CA ILE A 45 17.64 -16.03 -14.89
C ILE A 45 16.24 -16.53 -15.23
N GLY A 46 16.10 -17.18 -16.39
CA GLY A 46 14.84 -17.80 -16.83
C GLY A 46 14.74 -19.25 -16.37
N GLY A 47 13.70 -19.57 -15.61
CA GLY A 47 13.23 -20.93 -15.41
C GLY A 47 11.87 -21.12 -16.07
N ARG A 48 11.64 -22.30 -16.67
CA ARG A 48 10.41 -23.12 -16.60
C ARG A 48 10.55 -24.35 -17.49
N GLY A 49 10.01 -25.47 -17.01
CA GLY A 49 10.08 -26.78 -17.66
C GLY A 49 8.79 -27.22 -18.35
N GLY A 50 8.82 -28.47 -18.83
CA GLY A 50 7.65 -29.36 -18.92
C GLY A 50 7.19 -29.76 -20.33
N GLY A 51 7.39 -31.04 -20.65
CA GLY A 51 6.60 -31.85 -21.61
C GLY A 51 7.12 -31.93 -23.06
N ALA A 52 7.04 -33.00 -23.84
CA ALA A 52 7.05 -34.48 -23.70
C ALA A 52 6.82 -35.05 -25.14
N VAL A 53 7.26 -36.30 -25.40
CA VAL A 53 6.87 -37.20 -26.54
C VAL A 53 7.54 -36.85 -27.90
N ASP A 54 8.06 -37.72 -28.78
CA ASP A 54 8.06 -39.18 -28.98
C ASP A 54 9.28 -39.63 -29.82
N ARG A 55 9.43 -40.95 -29.91
CA ARG A 55 10.42 -41.82 -30.54
C ARG A 55 10.61 -41.68 -32.07
N GLY A 56 11.86 -41.87 -32.50
CA GLY A 56 12.22 -42.99 -33.37
C GLY A 56 12.49 -42.75 -34.87
N ARG A 57 13.56 -43.43 -35.32
CA ARG A 57 13.89 -43.94 -36.68
C ARG A 57 14.83 -43.11 -37.59
N HIS A 58 16.03 -43.69 -37.75
CA HIS A 58 16.82 -43.72 -39.00
C HIS A 58 15.95 -44.19 -40.20
N PRO A 59 16.26 -43.76 -41.45
CA PRO A 59 17.24 -44.51 -42.24
C PRO A 59 18.14 -43.68 -43.20
N GLN A 60 19.19 -44.38 -43.63
CA GLN A 60 20.12 -44.07 -44.70
C GLN A 60 19.43 -44.06 -46.09
N HIS A 61 19.81 -43.16 -47.01
CA HIS A 61 20.41 -43.51 -48.31
C HIS A 61 20.48 -42.34 -49.31
N ARG A 62 21.66 -42.21 -49.93
CA ARG A 62 22.00 -41.92 -51.34
C ARG A 62 21.23 -40.83 -52.10
N GLY A 63 22.01 -39.86 -52.59
CA GLY A 63 21.68 -39.09 -53.79
C GLY A 63 22.77 -38.08 -54.15
N THR A 64 23.74 -38.48 -54.98
CA THR A 64 24.56 -37.54 -55.77
C THR A 64 23.69 -36.79 -56.77
N PRO A 65 23.97 -35.50 -57.04
CA PRO A 65 24.28 -35.08 -58.42
C PRO A 65 25.33 -33.91 -58.44
N PRO A 66 25.63 -33.24 -59.57
CA PRO A 66 26.85 -33.44 -60.35
C PRO A 66 27.85 -32.28 -60.29
N ARG A 67 29.04 -32.52 -60.84
CA ARG A 67 30.09 -31.53 -61.11
C ARG A 67 29.58 -30.42 -62.04
N GLY A 68 29.75 -29.17 -61.61
CA GLY A 68 29.74 -27.96 -62.43
C GLY A 68 30.94 -27.10 -62.04
N GLU A 69 31.68 -26.62 -63.04
CA GLU A 69 32.96 -25.94 -62.93
C GLU A 69 32.92 -24.53 -62.32
N ARG A 70 34.02 -24.21 -61.62
CA ARG A 70 34.72 -22.92 -61.49
C ARG A 70 33.98 -21.68 -60.99
N GLY A 71 34.50 -21.18 -59.87
CA GLY A 71 34.43 -19.78 -59.47
C GLY A 71 34.52 -19.67 -57.95
N HIS A 72 35.70 -19.35 -57.41
CA HIS A 72 35.81 -18.88 -56.04
C HIS A 72 35.02 -17.57 -55.88
N PRO A 73 34.25 -17.43 -54.79
CA PRO A 73 34.16 -16.13 -54.14
C PRO A 73 34.59 -16.22 -52.68
N ARG A 74 35.42 -15.24 -52.33
CA ARG A 74 35.80 -14.82 -50.97
C ARG A 74 34.55 -14.74 -50.09
N ALA A 75 34.57 -15.44 -48.96
CA ALA A 75 33.54 -15.26 -47.93
C ALA A 75 33.78 -13.92 -47.23
N VAL A 76 32.91 -12.95 -47.53
CA VAL A 76 32.78 -11.68 -46.83
C VAL A 76 31.55 -11.80 -45.94
N TRP A 77 31.72 -11.74 -44.62
CA TRP A 77 30.60 -11.71 -43.66
C TRP A 77 30.22 -10.25 -43.39
N VAL A 78 28.99 -9.85 -43.74
CA VAL A 78 28.39 -8.56 -43.39
C VAL A 78 27.03 -8.84 -42.75
N LEU A 79 26.86 -8.46 -41.48
CA LEU A 79 25.58 -8.49 -40.77
C LEU A 79 24.87 -7.14 -40.94
N ARG A 80 23.61 -7.15 -41.43
CA ARG A 80 22.67 -6.00 -41.41
C ARG A 80 21.37 -6.42 -40.72
N CYS A 81 20.92 -5.64 -39.73
CA CYS A 81 19.61 -5.78 -39.08
C CYS A 81 18.50 -5.13 -39.94
N GLY A 82 17.33 -5.75 -39.98
CA GLY A 82 16.13 -5.26 -40.68
C GLY A 82 14.97 -4.97 -39.74
N ASP A 83 14.21 -3.92 -40.06
CA ASP A 83 13.02 -3.42 -39.37
C ASP A 83 11.77 -4.27 -39.62
N PHE A 84 10.89 -4.38 -38.61
CA PHE A 84 9.53 -4.91 -38.71
C PHE A 84 8.51 -3.89 -38.17
N PRO A 85 7.41 -3.59 -38.89
CA PRO A 85 6.32 -2.76 -38.38
C PRO A 85 5.22 -3.60 -37.70
N LEU A 86 4.75 -3.13 -36.55
CA LEU A 86 3.59 -3.64 -35.81
C LEU A 86 2.29 -2.96 -36.30
N ARG A 87 1.27 -3.76 -36.62
CA ARG A 87 -0.14 -3.35 -36.78
C ARG A 87 -0.91 -3.72 -35.50
N PRO A 88 -1.84 -2.89 -34.99
CA PRO A 88 -2.75 -3.26 -33.91
C PRO A 88 -4.03 -3.93 -34.45
N PRO A 89 -4.68 -4.83 -33.70
CA PRO A 89 -6.03 -5.29 -34.03
C PRO A 89 -7.11 -4.44 -33.35
N ALA A 90 -8.23 -4.40 -34.06
CA ALA A 90 -9.40 -3.58 -33.85
C ALA A 90 -10.35 -4.07 -32.74
N ALA A 91 -11.21 -3.14 -32.34
CA ALA A 91 -12.33 -3.30 -31.43
C ALA A 91 -13.34 -4.37 -31.89
N GLY A 92 -13.80 -5.17 -30.92
CA GLY A 92 -14.88 -6.14 -31.08
C GLY A 92 -16.17 -5.62 -30.41
N VAL A 93 -17.23 -5.58 -31.22
CA VAL A 93 -18.63 -5.36 -30.85
C VAL A 93 -19.29 -6.71 -30.51
N GLY A 94 -20.18 -6.73 -29.51
CA GLY A 94 -21.15 -7.81 -29.24
C GLY A 94 -21.63 -7.73 -27.78
N ALA A 95 -22.85 -7.26 -27.46
CA ALA A 95 -24.20 -7.78 -27.72
C ALA A 95 -24.80 -8.54 -26.50
N GLN A 96 -25.94 -8.01 -26.03
CA GLN A 96 -27.13 -8.67 -25.47
C GLN A 96 -27.21 -9.16 -24.00
N GLY A 97 -28.00 -8.40 -23.21
CA GLY A 97 -29.17 -8.84 -22.43
C GLY A 97 -28.98 -9.26 -20.95
N PRO A 98 -30.05 -9.31 -20.10
CA PRO A 98 -31.44 -8.85 -20.28
C PRO A 98 -31.98 -7.95 -19.13
N HIS A 99 -33.04 -7.19 -19.46
CA HIS A 99 -33.87 -6.42 -18.53
C HIS A 99 -34.73 -7.32 -17.63
N ARG A 100 -34.80 -6.98 -16.33
CA ARG A 100 -35.84 -7.44 -15.39
C ARG A 100 -36.71 -6.25 -14.99
N SER A 101 -37.96 -6.22 -15.44
CA SER A 101 -39.01 -5.36 -14.88
C SER A 101 -40.18 -6.26 -14.46
N LEU A 102 -40.46 -6.24 -13.16
CA LEU A 102 -41.61 -6.90 -12.53
C LEU A 102 -42.80 -5.94 -12.57
N SER A 103 -43.90 -6.38 -13.18
CA SER A 103 -45.20 -5.72 -13.16
C SER A 103 -46.02 -6.15 -11.94
N PRO A 104 -46.72 -5.24 -11.25
CA PRO A 104 -47.85 -5.61 -10.39
C PRO A 104 -49.14 -5.69 -11.19
N SER A 105 -49.89 -6.74 -10.88
CA SER A 105 -51.12 -7.23 -11.47
C SER A 105 -52.36 -6.34 -11.26
N SER A 106 -53.17 -6.30 -12.33
CA SER A 106 -54.64 -6.26 -12.36
C SER A 106 -55.37 -5.11 -11.64
N ARG A 107 -55.46 -3.96 -12.34
CA ARG A 107 -56.63 -3.08 -12.30
C ARG A 107 -57.70 -3.63 -13.27
N LEU A 108 -58.77 -4.22 -12.74
CA LEU A 108 -60.05 -4.37 -13.44
C LEU A 108 -60.92 -3.20 -12.98
N SER A 109 -60.99 -2.09 -13.72
CA SER A 109 -61.97 -1.86 -14.79
C SER A 109 -63.41 -2.16 -14.36
N ALA A 110 -63.98 -1.25 -13.58
CA ALA A 110 -65.43 -1.04 -13.50
C ALA A 110 -65.76 0.40 -13.92
N LYS A 111 -65.35 0.78 -15.15
CA LYS A 111 -66.04 1.84 -15.90
C LYS A 111 -67.14 1.15 -16.69
N HIS A 112 -68.37 1.68 -16.60
CA HIS A 112 -69.65 1.21 -17.17
C HIS A 112 -70.52 0.40 -16.22
N ARG A 113 -71.24 1.10 -15.34
CA ARG A 113 -72.67 0.89 -14.99
C ARG A 113 -73.06 1.91 -13.91
N ALA A 114 -73.18 3.17 -14.31
CA ALA A 114 -73.74 4.23 -13.48
C ALA A 114 -74.62 5.15 -14.34
N ARG A 115 -75.48 4.55 -15.17
CA ARG A 115 -76.47 5.28 -15.98
C ARG A 115 -77.90 4.73 -15.94
N ASP A 116 -78.19 3.67 -15.16
CA ASP A 116 -79.54 3.09 -15.11
C ASP A 116 -80.23 3.11 -13.73
N PHE A 117 -79.68 3.82 -12.75
CA PHE A 117 -80.41 4.08 -11.50
C PHE A 117 -80.57 5.59 -11.31
N GLY A 118 -81.69 6.10 -11.82
CA GLY A 118 -82.24 7.38 -11.37
C GLY A 118 -82.60 7.26 -9.90
N LEU A 119 -81.63 7.56 -9.03
CA LEU A 119 -81.80 7.73 -7.59
C LEU A 119 -81.66 9.22 -7.28
N GLY A 120 -82.64 9.99 -7.76
CA GLY A 120 -83.20 11.02 -6.89
C GLY A 120 -84.05 10.26 -5.88
N GLY A 121 -83.77 10.43 -4.60
CA GLY A 121 -84.72 10.20 -3.53
C GLY A 121 -85.92 9.32 -3.77
N ALA A 122 -85.74 8.01 -3.70
CA ALA A 122 -86.84 7.09 -3.90
C ALA A 122 -87.17 6.39 -2.58
N THR A 123 -88.17 6.90 -1.86
CA THR A 123 -88.91 6.11 -0.89
C THR A 123 -89.75 5.08 -1.67
N ARG A 124 -89.40 3.80 -1.61
CA ARG A 124 -90.23 2.72 -2.16
C ARG A 124 -90.77 1.84 -1.04
N PRO A 125 -92.08 1.52 -1.01
CA PRO A 125 -92.58 0.45 -0.16
C PRO A 125 -92.00 -0.89 -0.65
N ILE A 126 -91.59 -1.74 0.30
CA ILE A 126 -91.13 -3.10 -0.01
C ILE A 126 -92.36 -3.91 -0.48
N GLY A 127 -92.55 -4.00 -1.79
CA GLY A 127 -93.54 -4.86 -2.42
C GLY A 127 -93.08 -6.32 -2.42
N SER A 128 -93.98 -7.24 -2.08
CA SER A 128 -93.74 -8.68 -2.09
C SER A 128 -93.44 -9.17 -3.52
N GLY A 129 -92.16 -9.38 -3.83
CA GLY A 129 -91.67 -9.88 -5.12
C GLY A 129 -90.77 -11.11 -4.96
N SER A 130 -91.00 -12.09 -5.81
CA SER A 130 -90.53 -13.48 -5.84
C SER A 130 -89.05 -13.75 -5.58
N ARG A 131 -88.80 -14.82 -4.81
CA ARG A 131 -87.51 -15.51 -4.67
C ARG A 131 -86.97 -15.95 -6.04
N GLY A 132 -85.79 -15.45 -6.41
CA GLY A 132 -84.95 -16.11 -7.40
C GLY A 132 -84.10 -15.15 -8.21
N GLU A 133 -82.93 -14.78 -7.68
CA GLU A 133 -81.67 -14.67 -8.42
C GLU A 133 -80.55 -14.29 -7.42
N ARG A 134 -79.51 -15.13 -7.31
CA ARG A 134 -78.38 -14.93 -6.38
C ARG A 134 -77.27 -14.16 -7.10
N GLY A 135 -77.19 -12.85 -6.83
CA GLY A 135 -76.04 -11.98 -7.10
C GLY A 135 -75.12 -11.82 -5.87
N PRO A 136 -73.91 -11.23 -6.02
CA PRO A 136 -72.84 -11.34 -5.05
C PRO A 136 -73.16 -10.62 -3.73
N SER A 137 -73.05 -11.38 -2.62
CA SER A 137 -73.09 -10.92 -1.22
C SER A 137 -74.21 -9.93 -0.87
N LEU A 138 -75.46 -10.37 -0.95
CA LEU A 138 -76.56 -9.73 -0.24
C LEU A 138 -76.28 -9.85 1.27
N LEU A 139 -76.11 -8.71 1.96
CA LEU A 139 -76.08 -8.66 3.42
C LEU A 139 -77.39 -9.25 3.95
N HIS A 140 -77.31 -10.27 4.80
CA HIS A 140 -78.50 -10.83 5.44
C HIS A 140 -78.99 -9.87 6.52
N PRO A 141 -80.28 -9.49 6.52
CA PRO A 141 -80.78 -8.54 7.49
C PRO A 141 -80.61 -9.10 8.90
N SER A 142 -80.05 -8.28 9.79
CA SER A 142 -79.91 -8.60 11.21
C SER A 142 -81.30 -8.88 11.83
N PRO A 143 -81.41 -9.60 12.95
CA PRO A 143 -82.69 -9.92 13.57
C PRO A 143 -83.58 -8.70 13.86
N GLN A 144 -82.98 -7.53 14.05
CA GLN A 144 -83.64 -6.24 14.26
C GLN A 144 -84.15 -5.66 12.93
N GLU A 145 -83.36 -5.75 11.86
CA GLU A 145 -83.70 -5.28 10.50
C GLU A 145 -84.85 -6.10 9.86
N ARG A 146 -85.16 -7.30 10.37
CA ARG A 146 -86.32 -8.09 9.89
C ARG A 146 -87.67 -7.43 10.13
N ARG A 147 -87.73 -6.48 11.05
CA ARG A 147 -88.95 -5.70 11.36
C ARG A 147 -89.04 -4.41 10.56
N THR A 148 -88.03 -4.11 9.75
CA THR A 148 -87.98 -2.90 8.94
C THR A 148 -89.11 -2.91 7.91
N ARG A 149 -89.93 -1.87 7.94
CA ARG A 149 -91.07 -1.65 7.03
C ARG A 149 -90.87 -0.41 6.16
N SER A 150 -89.82 0.37 6.38
CA SER A 150 -89.36 1.47 5.54
C SER A 150 -87.86 1.65 5.73
N GLU A 151 -87.13 1.91 4.64
CA GLU A 151 -85.67 2.01 4.62
C GLU A 151 -85.28 3.13 3.65
N MET A 152 -84.21 3.84 3.98
CA MET A 152 -83.63 4.90 3.19
C MET A 152 -82.12 4.74 3.16
N ALA A 153 -81.61 4.47 1.96
CA ALA A 153 -80.18 4.32 1.70
C ALA A 153 -79.65 5.60 1.05
N ILE A 154 -78.83 6.36 1.78
CA ILE A 154 -78.24 7.60 1.30
C ILE A 154 -76.76 7.37 0.98
N PRO A 155 -76.28 7.64 -0.24
CA PRO A 155 -74.87 7.51 -0.57
C PRO A 155 -74.01 8.55 0.16
N ILE A 156 -72.90 8.12 0.76
CA ILE A 156 -71.87 8.99 1.34
C ILE A 156 -70.78 9.19 0.29
N TRP A 157 -70.59 10.44 -0.14
CA TRP A 157 -69.62 10.82 -1.16
C TRP A 157 -68.42 11.55 -0.57
N GLN A 158 -67.22 11.22 -1.05
CA GLN A 158 -66.00 12.00 -0.90
C GLN A 158 -65.60 12.54 -2.27
N GLY A 159 -65.73 13.85 -2.48
CA GLY A 159 -65.63 14.43 -3.83
C GLY A 159 -66.62 13.77 -4.80
N GLU A 160 -66.11 13.17 -5.88
CA GLU A 160 -66.89 12.39 -6.86
C GLU A 160 -66.94 10.88 -6.55
N GLN A 161 -66.27 10.43 -5.49
CA GLN A 161 -66.14 9.02 -5.16
C GLN A 161 -67.18 8.60 -4.10
N LEU A 162 -67.94 7.54 -4.37
CA LEU A 162 -68.82 6.91 -3.39
C LEU A 162 -67.96 6.12 -2.40
N ILE A 163 -67.96 6.52 -1.12
CA ILE A 163 -67.16 5.88 -0.07
C ILE A 163 -67.98 4.99 0.86
N GLY A 164 -69.31 5.12 0.83
CA GLY A 164 -70.20 4.30 1.64
C GLY A 164 -71.66 4.63 1.40
N VAL A 165 -72.53 3.98 2.18
CA VAL A 165 -73.98 4.23 2.19
C VAL A 165 -74.41 4.36 3.64
N LEU A 166 -75.13 5.44 3.97
CA LEU A 166 -75.84 5.62 5.22
C LEU A 166 -77.21 4.97 5.08
N ASP A 167 -77.41 3.87 5.78
CA ASP A 167 -78.68 3.16 5.81
C ASP A 167 -79.51 3.57 7.04
N VAL A 168 -80.76 3.97 6.81
CA VAL A 168 -81.70 4.45 7.83
C VAL A 168 -83.00 3.65 7.75
N GLN A 169 -83.38 3.01 8.84
CA GLN A 169 -84.47 2.03 8.87
C GLN A 169 -85.56 2.38 9.88
N SER A 170 -86.80 1.95 9.60
CA SER A 170 -87.96 2.13 10.48
C SER A 170 -88.92 0.94 10.40
N GLU A 171 -89.48 0.54 11.54
CA GLU A 171 -90.55 -0.47 11.62
C GLU A 171 -91.93 0.09 11.20
N ARG A 172 -92.06 1.40 10.96
CA ARG A 172 -93.31 2.01 10.48
C ARG A 172 -93.32 2.05 8.94
N PRO A 173 -94.43 1.66 8.27
CA PRO A 173 -94.55 1.83 6.83
C PRO A 173 -94.69 3.32 6.48
N TYR A 174 -94.05 3.76 5.39
CA TYR A 174 -94.02 5.15 4.92
C TYR A 174 -93.46 6.13 5.97
N ALA A 175 -92.45 5.69 6.73
CA ALA A 175 -91.91 6.48 7.83
C ALA A 175 -91.09 7.71 7.42
N PHE A 176 -90.64 7.78 6.16
CA PHE A 176 -89.76 8.84 5.68
C PHE A 176 -90.47 9.65 4.61
N ASP A 177 -90.42 10.98 4.75
CA ASP A 177 -90.88 11.92 3.74
C ASP A 177 -89.71 12.58 2.98
N ALA A 178 -90.02 13.53 2.09
CA ALA A 178 -89.02 14.24 1.31
C ALA A 178 -88.09 15.14 2.16
N LEU A 179 -88.58 15.62 3.32
CA LEU A 179 -87.79 16.42 4.25
C LEU A 179 -86.79 15.53 4.99
N ASP A 180 -87.20 14.34 5.41
CA ASP A 180 -86.31 13.34 6.02
C ASP A 180 -85.17 12.97 5.07
N GLN A 181 -85.49 12.74 3.79
CA GLN A 181 -84.51 12.41 2.78
C GLN A 181 -83.52 13.56 2.53
N THR A 182 -84.00 14.79 2.41
CA THR A 182 -83.14 15.96 2.25
C THR A 182 -82.22 16.15 3.48
N SER A 183 -82.77 15.92 4.67
CA SER A 183 -82.02 15.99 5.93
C SER A 183 -80.92 14.92 6.00
N MET A 184 -81.23 13.68 5.61
CA MET A 184 -80.25 12.60 5.61
C MET A 184 -79.21 12.73 4.51
N GLU A 185 -79.56 13.26 3.33
CA GLU A 185 -78.61 13.62 2.27
C GLU A 185 -77.61 14.67 2.74
N LEU A 186 -78.08 15.69 3.47
CA LEU A 186 -77.21 16.69 4.06
C LEU A 186 -76.24 16.06 5.07
N LEU A 187 -76.73 15.18 5.95
CA LEU A 187 -75.90 14.47 6.92
C LEU A 187 -74.87 13.56 6.25
N ALA A 188 -75.25 12.78 5.24
CA ALA A 188 -74.32 11.94 4.49
C ALA A 188 -73.22 12.77 3.81
N ARG A 189 -73.57 13.97 3.32
CA ARG A 189 -72.59 14.90 2.72
C ARG A 189 -71.64 15.50 3.76
N LEU A 190 -72.14 15.83 4.95
CA LEU A 190 -71.31 16.28 6.07
C LEU A 190 -70.37 15.16 6.55
N LEU A 191 -70.86 13.93 6.64
CA LEU A 191 -70.07 12.73 6.99
C LEU A 191 -68.95 12.50 5.97
N GLY A 192 -69.23 12.59 4.68
CA GLY A 192 -68.22 12.45 3.63
C GLY A 192 -67.06 13.44 3.77
N ARG A 193 -67.38 14.72 4.02
CA ARG A 193 -66.35 15.76 4.27
C ARG A 193 -65.58 15.53 5.56
N ALA A 194 -66.25 15.10 6.63
CA ALA A 194 -65.60 14.83 7.91
C ALA A 194 -64.60 13.66 7.82
N LEU A 195 -64.97 12.59 7.09
CA LEU A 195 -64.10 11.44 6.86
C LEU A 195 -62.86 11.80 6.03
N GLU A 196 -63.02 12.60 4.99
CA GLU A 196 -61.91 13.12 4.18
C GLU A 196 -60.91 13.92 5.01
N THR A 197 -61.41 14.85 5.81
CA THR A 197 -60.58 15.71 6.66
C THR A 197 -59.83 14.88 7.70
N SER A 198 -60.47 13.87 8.27
CA SER A 198 -59.87 12.97 9.27
C SER A 198 -58.73 12.12 8.68
N GLN A 199 -58.92 11.55 7.49
CA GLN A 199 -57.89 10.73 6.83
C GLN A 199 -56.67 11.56 6.41
N LEU A 200 -56.89 12.74 5.82
CA LEU A 200 -55.80 13.66 5.46
C LEU A 200 -55.02 14.11 6.68
N HIS A 201 -55.69 14.38 7.80
CA HIS A 201 -55.04 14.74 9.05
C HIS A 201 -54.19 13.58 9.60
N GLN A 202 -54.72 12.35 9.61
CA GLN A 202 -53.99 11.15 10.06
C GLN A 202 -52.74 10.89 9.22
N GLU A 203 -52.83 10.98 7.89
CA GLU A 203 -51.68 10.77 7.02
C GLU A 203 -50.61 11.84 7.20
N THR A 204 -51.02 13.10 7.39
CA THR A 204 -50.10 14.21 7.70
C THR A 204 -49.36 13.99 9.01
N VAL A 205 -50.08 13.58 10.07
CA VAL A 205 -49.47 13.25 11.37
C VAL A 205 -48.50 12.09 11.22
N ARG A 206 -48.89 11.04 10.50
CA ARG A 206 -48.04 9.87 10.26
C ARG A 206 -46.75 10.21 9.51
N LEU A 207 -46.84 11.00 8.45
CA LEU A 207 -45.68 11.45 7.67
C LEU A 207 -44.75 12.34 8.50
N LYS A 208 -45.31 13.24 9.33
CA LYS A 208 -44.54 14.09 10.25
C LYS A 208 -43.79 13.24 11.27
N GLU A 209 -44.46 12.29 11.93
CA GLU A 209 -43.83 11.39 12.89
C GLU A 209 -42.74 10.50 12.26
N LEU A 210 -42.93 10.07 11.01
CA LEU A 210 -41.91 9.32 10.27
C LEU A 210 -40.69 10.19 9.99
N SER A 211 -40.90 11.41 9.49
CA SER A 211 -39.82 12.38 9.21
C SER A 211 -39.01 12.71 10.47
N ASP A 212 -39.68 13.03 11.57
CA ASP A 212 -39.05 13.35 12.84
C ASP A 212 -38.22 12.17 13.37
N ARG A 213 -38.72 10.93 13.22
CA ARG A 213 -37.96 9.72 13.56
C ARG A 213 -36.73 9.50 12.68
N ILE A 214 -36.83 9.75 11.37
CA ILE A 214 -35.69 9.62 10.46
C ILE A 214 -34.60 10.64 10.83
N ILE A 215 -34.97 11.91 11.05
CA ILE A 215 -34.03 12.97 11.42
C ILE A 215 -33.36 12.69 12.78
N ALA A 216 -34.13 12.21 13.75
CA ALA A 216 -33.63 11.90 15.09
C ALA A 216 -32.71 10.67 15.14
N THR A 217 -32.95 9.65 14.31
CA THR A 217 -32.13 8.43 14.26
C THR A 217 -30.92 8.54 13.32
N MET A 218 -30.80 9.65 12.59
CA MET A 218 -29.71 9.87 11.65
C MET A 218 -28.35 10.00 12.40
N PRO A 219 -27.33 9.20 12.04
CA PRO A 219 -26.04 9.18 12.74
C PRO A 219 -25.16 10.41 12.45
N ALA A 220 -25.51 11.20 11.43
CA ALA A 220 -24.85 12.44 11.04
C ALA A 220 -25.57 13.66 11.63
N ALA A 221 -24.79 14.71 11.91
CA ALA A 221 -25.33 16.00 12.33
C ALA A 221 -26.02 16.68 11.15
N LEU A 222 -27.24 17.16 11.35
CA LEU A 222 -28.07 17.80 10.34
C LEU A 222 -28.49 19.19 10.81
N ALA A 223 -28.38 20.16 9.92
CA ALA A 223 -28.88 21.51 10.10
C ALA A 223 -29.59 21.99 8.82
N LEU A 224 -30.75 22.63 8.98
CA LEU A 224 -31.41 23.41 7.94
C LEU A 224 -31.20 24.89 8.24
N LEU A 225 -30.72 25.63 7.26
CA LEU A 225 -30.42 27.05 7.37
C LEU A 225 -31.27 27.85 6.38
N ARG A 226 -31.62 29.08 6.73
CA ARG A 226 -32.26 30.04 5.81
C ARG A 226 -31.21 30.68 4.87
N GLU A 227 -31.66 31.50 3.92
CA GLU A 227 -30.77 32.24 3.00
C GLU A 227 -29.75 33.14 3.73
N ASP A 228 -30.07 33.63 4.92
CA ASP A 228 -29.19 34.44 5.77
C ASP A 228 -28.24 33.61 6.65
N LEU A 229 -28.22 32.28 6.47
CA LEU A 229 -27.48 31.30 7.25
C LEU A 229 -27.91 31.19 8.72
N SER A 230 -29.10 31.67 9.07
CA SER A 230 -29.70 31.40 10.37
C SER A 230 -30.17 29.94 10.46
N LEU A 231 -29.92 29.29 11.60
CA LEU A 231 -30.26 27.89 11.84
C LEU A 231 -31.77 27.76 12.10
N HIS A 232 -32.51 27.22 11.13
CA HIS A 232 -33.95 27.02 11.23
C HIS A 232 -34.31 25.71 11.94
N ARG A 233 -33.53 24.65 11.72
CA ARG A 233 -33.75 23.34 12.33
C ARG A 233 -32.43 22.60 12.51
N VAL A 234 -32.29 21.84 13.59
CA VAL A 234 -31.12 20.97 13.84
C VAL A 234 -31.59 19.64 14.41
N ASN A 235 -30.80 18.58 14.24
CA ASN A 235 -31.04 17.32 14.95
C ASN A 235 -30.21 17.23 16.24
N GLU A 236 -30.56 16.29 17.12
CA GLU A 236 -29.84 16.05 18.38
C GLU A 236 -28.35 15.75 18.16
N ARG A 237 -28.01 15.13 17.02
CA ARG A 237 -26.64 14.82 16.66
C ARG A 237 -25.81 16.08 16.41
N PHE A 238 -26.36 17.10 15.76
CA PHE A 238 -25.72 18.42 15.58
C PHE A 238 -25.46 19.09 16.93
N CYS A 239 -26.47 19.14 17.80
CA CYS A 239 -26.34 19.68 19.15
C CYS A 239 -25.25 18.95 19.96
N SER A 240 -25.28 17.62 19.97
CA SER A 240 -24.30 16.79 20.69
C SER A 240 -22.88 16.95 20.15
N LEU A 241 -22.73 17.11 18.82
CA LEU A 241 -21.43 17.25 18.18
C LEU A 241 -20.69 18.51 18.66
N PHE A 242 -21.42 19.62 18.80
CA PHE A 242 -20.87 20.91 19.23
C PHE A 242 -21.06 21.21 20.73
N GLY A 243 -21.71 20.31 21.48
CA GLY A 243 -21.96 20.49 22.91
C GLY A 243 -22.95 21.61 23.24
N LEU A 244 -23.93 21.86 22.36
CA LEU A 244 -24.90 22.95 22.44
C LEU A 244 -26.31 22.41 22.65
N ARG A 245 -27.21 23.21 23.22
CA ARG A 245 -28.65 22.88 23.29
C ARG A 245 -29.39 23.47 22.10
N GLU A 246 -30.46 22.80 21.64
CA GLU A 246 -31.26 23.25 20.50
C GLU A 246 -31.76 24.71 20.67
N GLU A 247 -32.23 25.07 21.85
CA GLU A 247 -32.69 26.42 22.21
C GLU A 247 -31.61 27.51 22.09
N GLU A 248 -30.33 27.13 22.18
CA GLU A 248 -29.19 28.06 22.11
C GLU A 248 -28.72 28.30 20.67
N VAL A 249 -29.27 27.54 19.72
CA VAL A 249 -28.80 27.43 18.34
C VAL A 249 -29.85 27.95 17.35
N LEU A 250 -31.13 27.61 17.57
CA LEU A 250 -32.21 27.98 16.66
C LEU A 250 -32.33 29.51 16.51
N GLY A 251 -32.49 29.96 15.27
CA GLY A 251 -32.63 31.38 14.89
C GLY A 251 -31.32 32.18 14.89
N ARG A 252 -30.20 31.59 15.32
CA ARG A 252 -28.88 32.25 15.29
C ARG A 252 -28.12 31.92 14.01
N SER A 253 -27.22 32.82 13.60
CA SER A 253 -26.35 32.59 12.45
C SER A 253 -25.38 31.43 12.70
N LEU A 254 -25.15 30.60 11.69
CA LEU A 254 -24.15 29.53 11.73
C LEU A 254 -22.76 30.02 12.17
N GLU A 255 -22.37 31.23 11.76
CA GLU A 255 -21.06 31.82 12.11
C GLU A 255 -20.97 32.23 13.58
N GLU A 256 -22.09 32.59 14.21
CA GLU A 256 -22.12 32.91 15.64
C GLU A 256 -22.09 31.66 16.51
N VAL A 257 -22.74 30.60 16.04
CA VAL A 257 -22.83 29.32 16.74
C VAL A 257 -21.50 28.56 16.65
N LEU A 258 -20.88 28.59 15.48
CA LEU A 258 -19.59 27.98 15.22
C LEU A 258 -18.55 29.10 15.13
N SER A 259 -17.92 29.44 16.25
CA SER A 259 -16.94 30.53 16.40
C SER A 259 -15.71 30.47 15.47
N GLN A 260 -15.57 29.39 14.67
CA GLN A 260 -14.55 29.15 13.63
C GLN A 260 -15.18 28.73 12.27
N GLY A 261 -16.50 28.81 12.12
CA GLY A 261 -17.26 28.30 10.98
C GLY A 261 -17.18 29.13 9.70
N SER A 262 -16.17 29.99 9.55
CA SER A 262 -16.00 30.85 8.36
C SER A 262 -15.94 30.03 7.07
N SER A 263 -15.25 28.89 7.11
CA SER A 263 -15.15 27.96 5.98
C SER A 263 -16.47 27.23 5.68
N LEU A 264 -17.25 26.88 6.71
CA LEU A 264 -18.59 26.29 6.54
C LEU A 264 -19.59 27.30 5.98
N ALA A 265 -19.60 28.52 6.52
CA ALA A 265 -20.48 29.59 6.07
C ALA A 265 -20.14 30.04 4.65
N GLU A 266 -18.87 30.14 4.29
CA GLU A 266 -18.43 30.42 2.92
C GLU A 266 -18.87 29.31 1.95
N LEU A 267 -18.79 28.04 2.36
CA LEU A 267 -19.31 26.94 1.56
C LEU A 267 -20.84 27.05 1.36
N CYS A 268 -21.58 27.34 2.43
CA CYS A 268 -23.03 27.54 2.35
C CYS A 268 -23.39 28.71 1.41
N ARG A 269 -22.66 29.84 1.47
CA ARG A 269 -22.83 30.98 0.55
C ARG A 269 -22.59 30.60 -0.91
N ARG A 270 -21.55 29.81 -1.19
CA ARG A 270 -21.27 29.33 -2.55
C ARG A 270 -22.39 28.44 -3.08
N VAL A 271 -22.95 27.54 -2.25
CA VAL A 271 -24.08 26.68 -2.63
C VAL A 271 -25.34 27.49 -2.90
N LEU A 272 -25.62 28.54 -2.11
CA LEU A 272 -26.72 29.47 -2.38
C LEU A 272 -26.60 30.13 -3.76
N GLN A 273 -25.39 30.59 -4.11
CA GLN A 273 -25.11 31.30 -5.36
C GLN A 273 -25.07 30.36 -6.58
N GLY A 274 -24.48 29.17 -6.45
CA GLY A 274 -24.26 28.22 -7.54
C GLY A 274 -25.38 27.21 -7.77
N GLY A 275 -26.19 26.89 -6.75
CA GLY A 275 -27.33 25.97 -6.83
C GLY A 275 -26.98 24.48 -6.90
N GLU A 276 -25.71 24.10 -7.05
CA GLU A 276 -25.25 22.71 -7.07
C GLU A 276 -24.97 22.17 -5.65
N THR A 277 -25.28 20.89 -5.43
CA THR A 277 -24.92 20.20 -4.18
C THR A 277 -23.40 20.09 -4.09
N THR A 278 -22.83 20.55 -2.99
CA THR A 278 -21.38 20.48 -2.73
C THR A 278 -21.09 19.42 -1.68
N VAL A 279 -20.10 18.58 -1.97
CA VAL A 279 -19.56 17.58 -1.03
C VAL A 279 -18.09 17.92 -0.78
N VAL A 280 -17.69 17.96 0.49
CA VAL A 280 -16.29 18.13 0.90
C VAL A 280 -15.93 17.00 1.84
N GLU A 281 -14.92 16.23 1.47
CA GLU A 281 -14.40 15.13 2.27
C GLU A 281 -13.31 15.65 3.22
N GLU A 282 -13.25 15.07 4.42
CA GLU A 282 -12.19 15.30 5.42
C GLU A 282 -11.94 16.79 5.77
N MET A 283 -12.99 17.61 5.75
CA MET A 283 -12.89 19.02 6.13
C MET A 283 -12.53 19.13 7.62
N ARG A 284 -11.40 19.76 7.92
CA ARG A 284 -10.95 19.94 9.29
C ARG A 284 -11.57 21.17 9.93
N LEU A 285 -12.19 20.98 11.08
CA LEU A 285 -12.78 22.04 11.91
C LEU A 285 -12.19 21.96 13.32
N GLY A 286 -11.65 23.08 13.80
CA GLY A 286 -11.00 23.22 15.11
C GLY A 286 -10.08 24.44 15.17
N GLY A 287 -9.85 24.98 16.37
CA GLY A 287 -9.02 26.15 16.62
C GLY A 287 -7.93 25.91 17.68
N LEU A 288 -7.20 26.97 18.08
CA LEU A 288 -6.06 26.93 19.03
C LEU A 288 -6.34 26.25 20.40
N TRP A 289 -7.60 25.98 20.74
CA TRP A 289 -8.04 25.44 22.04
C TRP A 289 -9.04 24.27 21.96
N GLU A 290 -9.48 23.87 20.76
CA GLU A 290 -10.38 22.71 20.56
C GLU A 290 -9.66 21.62 19.75
N PRO A 291 -9.85 20.33 20.10
CA PRO A 291 -9.22 19.25 19.34
C PRO A 291 -9.71 19.25 17.89
N GLU A 292 -8.77 19.29 16.95
CA GLU A 292 -9.03 19.25 15.50
C GLU A 292 -9.86 18.00 15.16
N ARG A 293 -11.04 18.22 14.56
CA ARG A 293 -11.98 17.18 14.09
C ARG A 293 -12.08 17.22 12.57
N ALA A 294 -12.32 16.06 11.97
CA ALA A 294 -12.48 15.92 10.52
C ALA A 294 -13.92 15.52 10.19
N PHE A 295 -14.51 16.20 9.19
CA PHE A 295 -15.90 16.02 8.81
C PHE A 295 -16.06 15.76 7.32
N ASP A 296 -16.89 14.80 6.96
CA ASP A 296 -17.44 14.71 5.62
C ASP A 296 -18.70 15.57 5.57
N LEU A 297 -18.68 16.59 4.71
CA LEU A 297 -19.71 17.60 4.63
C LEU A 297 -20.51 17.45 3.34
N ARG A 298 -21.84 17.55 3.46
CA ARG A 298 -22.75 17.70 2.32
C ARG A 298 -23.61 18.93 2.52
N CYS A 299 -23.60 19.80 1.53
CA CYS A 299 -24.38 21.03 1.53
C CYS A 299 -25.21 21.10 0.25
N ALA A 300 -26.53 21.18 0.40
CA ALA A 300 -27.47 21.23 -0.71
C ALA A 300 -28.46 22.37 -0.52
N ARG A 301 -28.81 23.05 -1.61
CA ARG A 301 -29.92 24.01 -1.61
C ARG A 301 -31.24 23.27 -1.78
N ILE A 302 -32.23 23.61 -0.97
CA ILE A 302 -33.60 23.05 -1.02
C ILE A 302 -34.57 24.20 -1.19
N GLU A 303 -35.62 23.99 -1.99
CA GLU A 303 -36.74 24.93 -2.11
C GLU A 303 -38.01 24.24 -1.56
N GLN A 304 -38.61 24.82 -0.52
CA GLN A 304 -39.91 24.41 0.01
C GLN A 304 -40.80 25.64 0.19
N ASP A 305 -42.04 25.59 -0.29
CA ASP A 305 -43.05 26.64 -0.14
C ASP A 305 -42.60 28.07 -0.55
N GLY A 306 -41.64 28.17 -1.47
CA GLY A 306 -41.08 29.44 -1.95
C GLY A 306 -39.93 30.01 -1.11
N GLU A 307 -39.57 29.35 -0.01
CA GLU A 307 -38.40 29.65 0.81
C GLU A 307 -37.20 28.84 0.31
N ARG A 308 -36.03 29.48 0.23
CA ARG A 308 -34.78 28.80 -0.07
C ARG A 308 -34.04 28.49 1.22
N GLU A 309 -33.77 27.21 1.41
CA GLU A 309 -33.04 26.70 2.56
C GLU A 309 -31.77 25.98 2.12
N ILE A 310 -30.86 25.83 3.07
CA ILE A 310 -29.63 25.05 2.92
C ILE A 310 -29.72 23.87 3.87
N LEU A 311 -29.64 22.67 3.32
CA LEU A 311 -29.41 21.47 4.09
C LEU A 311 -27.91 21.25 4.24
N LEU A 312 -27.45 21.30 5.48
CA LEU A 312 -26.10 20.98 5.89
C LEU A 312 -26.10 19.65 6.64
N ILE A 313 -25.33 18.68 6.14
CA ILE A 313 -25.07 17.40 6.80
C ILE A 313 -23.57 17.32 7.10
N LEU A 314 -23.23 16.99 8.34
CA LEU A 314 -21.87 16.81 8.84
C LEU A 314 -21.74 15.41 9.41
N ASP A 315 -20.88 14.58 8.81
CA ASP A 315 -20.52 13.28 9.34
C ASP A 315 -19.15 13.36 10.02
N ASP A 316 -19.06 12.99 11.30
CA ASP A 316 -17.81 13.04 12.06
C ASP A 316 -16.94 11.84 11.70
N VAL A 317 -15.91 12.09 10.90
CA VAL A 317 -14.98 11.09 10.41
C VAL A 317 -13.63 11.17 11.11
N THR A 318 -13.53 11.93 12.21
CA THR A 318 -12.28 12.18 12.94
C THR A 318 -11.55 10.89 13.29
N GLU A 319 -12.26 9.92 13.88
CA GLU A 319 -11.69 8.63 14.27
C GLU A 319 -11.28 7.79 13.06
N ARG A 320 -12.05 7.86 11.97
CA ARG A 320 -11.72 7.17 10.71
C ARG A 320 -10.44 7.74 10.09
N VAL A 321 -10.34 9.06 9.99
CA VAL A 321 -9.18 9.78 9.45
C VAL A 321 -7.94 9.54 10.31
N ARG A 322 -8.06 9.60 11.64
CA ARG A 322 -6.95 9.29 12.57
C ARG A 322 -6.46 7.85 12.41
N ARG A 323 -7.37 6.86 12.34
CA ARG A 323 -7.00 5.46 12.09
C ARG A 323 -6.32 5.27 10.74
N MET A 324 -6.83 5.92 9.70
CA MET A 324 -6.27 5.84 8.35
C MET A 324 -4.87 6.47 8.30
N TYR A 325 -4.66 7.59 8.99
CA TYR A 325 -3.34 8.21 9.15
C TYR A 325 -2.36 7.27 9.87
N HIS A 326 -2.74 6.70 11.02
CA HIS A 326 -1.89 5.76 11.76
C HIS A 326 -1.56 4.50 10.94
N LEU A 327 -2.52 3.93 10.21
CA LEU A 327 -2.30 2.77 9.35
C LEU A 327 -1.40 3.09 8.15
N SER A 328 -1.62 4.23 7.50
CA SER A 328 -0.77 4.69 6.39
C SER A 328 0.66 4.89 6.85
N LEU A 329 0.84 5.53 8.00
CA LEU A 329 2.17 5.73 8.56
C LEU A 329 2.83 4.41 8.94
N LEU A 330 2.12 3.51 9.61
CA LEU A 330 2.65 2.16 9.91
C LEU A 330 3.12 1.44 8.65
N PHE A 331 2.34 1.52 7.57
CA PHE A 331 2.69 0.91 6.29
C PHE A 331 3.95 1.53 5.69
N GLN A 332 4.06 2.87 5.69
CA GLN A 332 5.25 3.57 5.20
C GLN A 332 6.50 3.22 6.00
N LEU A 333 6.39 3.22 7.33
CA LEU A 333 7.48 2.83 8.22
C LEU A 333 7.89 1.38 7.95
N GLY A 334 6.91 0.48 7.86
CA GLY A 334 7.14 -0.93 7.54
C GLY A 334 7.86 -1.16 6.21
N GLN A 335 7.50 -0.42 5.16
CA GLN A 335 8.19 -0.49 3.86
C GLN A 335 9.65 -0.05 3.95
N ALA A 336 9.93 1.07 4.61
CA ALA A 336 11.30 1.56 4.77
C ALA A 336 12.18 0.56 5.56
N MET A 337 11.61 -0.09 6.58
CA MET A 337 12.30 -1.14 7.32
C MET A 337 12.61 -2.36 6.45
N GLN A 338 11.66 -2.81 5.60
CA GLN A 338 11.88 -3.96 4.71
C GLN A 338 12.96 -3.72 3.66
N GLN A 339 13.25 -2.47 3.31
CA GLN A 339 14.33 -2.10 2.39
C GLN A 339 15.71 -2.03 3.08
N THR A 340 15.75 -2.13 4.42
CA THR A 340 16.99 -2.06 5.20
C THR A 340 17.53 -3.46 5.47
N LEU A 341 18.71 -3.77 4.91
CA LEU A 341 19.38 -5.07 5.10
C LEU A 341 20.41 -5.07 6.22
N ASP A 342 20.92 -3.91 6.62
CA ASP A 342 21.84 -3.79 7.76
C ASP A 342 21.06 -3.99 9.07
N LEU A 343 21.42 -5.03 9.83
CA LEU A 343 20.73 -5.41 11.05
C LEU A 343 20.70 -4.27 12.08
N HIS A 344 21.82 -3.57 12.27
CA HIS A 344 21.92 -2.51 13.28
C HIS A 344 21.06 -1.29 12.91
N ARG A 345 21.08 -0.89 11.63
CA ARG A 345 20.25 0.18 11.08
C ARG A 345 18.76 -0.17 11.14
N LEU A 346 18.42 -1.43 10.85
CA LEU A 346 17.06 -1.94 10.96
C LEU A 346 16.54 -1.92 12.40
N LEU A 347 17.34 -2.36 13.37
CA LEU A 347 16.99 -2.32 14.79
C LEU A 347 16.70 -0.88 15.26
N HIS A 348 17.51 0.08 14.79
CA HIS A 348 17.27 1.49 15.08
C HIS A 348 15.99 1.99 14.42
N ALA A 349 15.76 1.67 13.15
CA ALA A 349 14.54 2.02 12.42
C ALA A 349 13.27 1.53 13.15
N ILE A 350 13.30 0.29 13.62
CA ILE A 350 12.20 -0.33 14.39
C ILE A 350 11.94 0.49 15.66
N LEU A 351 12.97 0.74 16.47
CA LEU A 351 12.78 1.44 17.74
C LEU A 351 12.42 2.91 17.57
N THR A 352 13.02 3.63 16.62
CA THR A 352 12.64 5.01 16.33
C THR A 352 11.19 5.10 15.86
N SER A 353 10.71 4.16 15.06
CA SER A 353 9.30 4.09 14.66
C SER A 353 8.35 3.87 15.85
N VAL A 354 8.80 3.09 16.85
CA VAL A 354 8.04 2.89 18.09
C VAL A 354 8.02 4.15 18.96
N THR A 355 9.12 4.89 19.02
CA THR A 355 9.25 6.04 19.96
C THR A 355 8.96 7.41 19.36
N ALA A 356 8.99 7.56 18.03
CA ALA A 356 8.79 8.84 17.38
C ALA A 356 7.32 9.28 17.49
N GLY A 357 7.11 10.58 17.73
CA GLY A 357 5.78 11.19 17.84
C GLY A 357 4.86 10.92 16.65
N PRO A 358 5.34 11.08 15.39
CA PRO A 358 4.57 10.67 14.23
C PRO A 358 4.23 9.18 14.25
N GLY A 359 5.20 8.30 14.61
CA GLY A 359 5.10 6.84 14.59
C GLY A 359 4.08 6.25 15.58
N LEU A 360 4.55 5.48 16.57
CA LEU A 360 3.67 4.96 17.63
C LEU A 360 3.62 5.87 18.87
N GLY A 361 4.59 6.78 19.03
CA GLY A 361 4.58 7.78 20.09
C GLY A 361 4.82 7.26 21.51
N PHE A 362 5.35 6.04 21.67
CA PHE A 362 5.83 5.58 22.99
C PHE A 362 7.02 6.44 23.44
N ASN A 363 7.22 6.61 24.74
CA ASN A 363 8.34 7.42 25.22
C ASN A 363 9.65 6.67 25.08
N ARG A 364 9.66 5.38 25.41
CA ARG A 364 10.85 4.53 25.38
C ARG A 364 10.51 3.18 24.81
N ALA A 365 11.49 2.56 24.14
CA ALA A 365 11.39 1.20 23.66
C ALA A 365 12.74 0.49 23.71
N SER A 366 12.71 -0.81 24.02
CA SER A 366 13.86 -1.70 24.05
C SER A 366 13.56 -2.93 23.20
N LEU A 367 14.55 -3.40 22.46
CA LEU A 367 14.44 -4.56 21.58
C LEU A 367 15.38 -5.66 22.05
N TYR A 368 14.80 -6.83 22.31
CA TYR A 368 15.49 -8.05 22.70
C TYR A 368 15.45 -9.03 21.53
N LEU A 369 16.58 -9.62 21.18
CA LEU A 369 16.63 -10.71 20.19
C LEU A 369 17.01 -12.02 20.87
N ARG A 370 16.58 -13.11 20.24
CA ARG A 370 16.91 -14.46 20.68
C ARG A 370 18.33 -14.82 20.28
N GLU A 371 19.16 -15.10 21.27
CA GLU A 371 20.46 -15.73 21.08
C GLU A 371 20.46 -17.11 21.73
N ARG A 372 20.19 -18.15 20.93
CA ARG A 372 20.06 -19.55 21.39
C ARG A 372 18.97 -19.70 22.48
N GLU A 373 19.40 -19.76 23.73
CA GLU A 373 18.58 -20.01 24.93
C GLU A 373 18.47 -18.76 25.83
N GLU A 374 18.92 -17.60 25.33
CA GLU A 374 18.86 -16.32 26.02
C GLU A 374 18.09 -15.29 25.18
N MET A 375 17.42 -14.36 25.87
CA MET A 375 17.06 -13.06 25.30
C MET A 375 18.15 -12.05 25.64
N VAL A 376 18.64 -11.34 24.63
CA VAL A 376 19.66 -10.30 24.79
C VAL A 376 19.10 -8.98 24.28
N GLU A 377 19.27 -7.91 25.06
CA GLU A 377 18.92 -6.56 24.64
C GLU A 377 19.93 -6.06 23.61
N HIS A 378 19.50 -5.90 22.35
CA HIS A 378 20.37 -5.39 21.28
C HIS A 378 20.31 -3.87 21.15
N MET A 379 19.16 -3.26 21.46
CA MET A 379 19.00 -1.82 21.30
C MET A 379 17.95 -1.24 22.25
N ARG A 380 18.14 0.02 22.64
CA ARG A 380 17.20 0.83 23.43
C ARG A 380 17.16 2.25 22.90
N VAL A 381 15.97 2.81 22.76
CA VAL A 381 15.74 4.19 22.34
C VAL A 381 14.74 4.85 23.29
N GLY A 382 14.98 6.11 23.63
CA GLY A 382 14.09 6.93 24.44
C GLY A 382 14.83 7.66 25.57
N PRO A 383 14.25 8.75 26.08
CA PRO A 383 14.87 9.58 27.10
C PRO A 383 14.96 8.86 28.45
N ALA A 384 16.03 9.10 29.20
CA ALA A 384 16.17 8.63 30.58
C ALA A 384 15.27 9.43 31.53
N ASP A 385 15.09 10.73 31.26
CA ASP A 385 14.33 11.67 32.09
C ASP A 385 13.53 12.72 31.28
N ALA A 386 12.76 13.55 31.99
CA ALA A 386 11.90 14.55 31.36
C ALA A 386 12.67 15.72 30.70
N GLU A 387 13.87 16.03 31.17
CA GLU A 387 14.70 17.13 30.64
C GLU A 387 15.37 16.70 29.32
N GLU A 388 15.89 15.48 29.27
CA GLU A 388 16.34 14.82 28.05
C GLU A 388 15.18 14.67 27.05
N ALA A 389 13.98 14.28 27.51
CA ALA A 389 12.80 14.19 26.66
C ALA A 389 12.47 15.53 26.00
N GLY A 390 12.49 16.64 26.75
CA GLY A 390 12.24 17.97 26.22
C GLY A 390 13.24 18.36 25.12
N ARG A 391 14.53 18.07 25.31
CA ARG A 391 15.57 18.34 24.30
C ARG A 391 15.41 17.48 23.05
N LEU A 392 15.24 16.16 23.23
CA LEU A 392 15.08 15.23 22.11
C LEU A 392 13.81 15.55 21.32
N TRP A 393 12.68 15.77 21.99
CA TRP A 393 11.41 16.06 21.31
C TRP A 393 11.40 17.41 20.60
N ALA A 394 12.11 18.43 21.13
CA ALA A 394 12.29 19.70 20.43
C ALA A 394 13.08 19.54 19.12
N GLN A 395 14.15 18.75 19.12
CA GLN A 395 14.90 18.40 17.90
C GLN A 395 14.07 17.54 16.93
N LEU A 396 13.19 16.70 17.48
CA LEU A 396 12.31 15.82 16.70
C LEU A 396 11.17 16.57 16.00
N ALA A 397 10.70 17.68 16.58
CA ALA A 397 9.62 18.49 16.00
C ALA A 397 10.02 19.12 14.65
N GLU A 398 11.31 19.25 14.36
CA GLU A 398 11.83 19.75 13.08
C GLU A 398 11.89 18.67 11.99
N LYS A 399 11.85 17.37 12.37
CA LYS A 399 12.03 16.24 11.46
C LYS A 399 10.70 15.76 10.90
N ARG A 400 10.66 15.44 9.60
CA ARG A 400 9.41 15.17 8.87
C ARG A 400 9.29 13.75 8.33
N SER A 401 10.40 13.01 8.20
CA SER A 401 10.39 11.67 7.62
C SER A 401 11.18 10.65 8.44
N LEU A 402 10.85 9.36 8.26
CA LEU A 402 11.66 8.25 8.79
C LEU A 402 13.09 8.26 8.24
N GLN A 403 13.29 8.76 7.01
CA GLN A 403 14.61 8.84 6.40
C GLN A 403 15.52 9.80 7.17
N ASP A 404 14.98 10.94 7.62
CA ASP A 404 15.71 11.92 8.44
C ASP A 404 16.23 11.28 9.74
N PHE A 405 15.51 10.28 10.27
CA PHE A 405 15.89 9.52 11.45
C PHE A 405 17.01 8.52 11.17
N LEU A 406 16.96 7.83 10.03
CA LEU A 406 17.96 6.84 9.65
C LEU A 406 19.29 7.50 9.29
N ASP A 407 19.25 8.65 8.61
CA ASP A 407 20.46 9.38 8.23
C ASP A 407 21.22 9.92 9.46
N GLU A 408 20.53 10.22 10.56
CA GLU A 408 21.16 10.58 11.82
C GLU A 408 21.85 9.38 12.48
N TYR A 409 21.23 8.20 12.43
CA TYR A 409 21.85 6.96 12.92
C TYR A 409 23.19 6.70 12.23
N ASP A 410 23.24 6.91 10.92
CA ASP A 410 24.46 6.72 10.14
C ASP A 410 25.58 7.70 10.56
N ARG A 411 25.23 8.85 11.15
CA ARG A 411 26.19 9.83 11.70
C ARG A 411 26.64 9.52 13.14
N LEU A 412 25.96 8.61 13.86
CA LEU A 412 26.35 8.22 15.21
C LEU A 412 27.65 7.41 15.17
N SER A 413 28.55 7.64 16.12
CA SER A 413 29.76 6.83 16.30
C SER A 413 29.40 5.39 16.72
N PRO A 414 30.21 4.37 16.35
CA PRO A 414 29.93 2.97 16.68
C PRO A 414 29.73 2.70 18.18
N GLU A 415 30.43 3.43 19.04
CA GLU A 415 30.29 3.35 20.49
C GLU A 415 28.91 3.83 20.97
N ARG A 416 28.33 4.85 20.32
CA ARG A 416 26.98 5.35 20.61
C ARG A 416 25.87 4.47 20.03
N ARG A 417 26.21 3.53 19.13
CA ARG A 417 25.27 2.55 18.56
C ARG A 417 25.09 1.31 19.43
N ARG A 418 25.93 1.11 20.44
CA ARG A 418 25.86 -0.03 21.36
C ARG A 418 25.09 0.32 22.62
N VAL A 419 24.36 -0.66 23.15
CA VAL A 419 23.74 -0.55 24.48
C VAL A 419 24.83 -0.75 25.54
N PRO A 420 25.06 0.22 26.45
CA PRO A 420 25.93 0.01 27.59
C PRO A 420 25.30 -1.02 28.52
N ASP A 421 26.02 -2.11 28.82
CA ASP A 421 25.58 -3.21 29.70
C ASP A 421 24.22 -3.83 29.29
N PRO A 422 24.17 -4.63 28.21
CA PRO A 422 22.93 -5.16 27.67
C PRO A 422 22.27 -6.14 28.65
N ARG A 423 20.99 -5.92 28.92
CA ARG A 423 20.19 -6.82 29.77
C ARG A 423 20.02 -8.16 29.06
N ARG A 424 20.24 -9.25 29.79
CA ARG A 424 20.00 -10.61 29.31
C ARG A 424 19.25 -11.46 30.32
N PHE A 425 18.49 -12.43 29.83
CA PHE A 425 17.82 -13.43 30.66
C PHE A 425 17.69 -14.77 29.95
N SER A 426 17.73 -15.85 30.72
CA SER A 426 17.62 -17.20 30.19
C SER A 426 16.17 -17.59 29.95
N LEU A 427 15.94 -18.30 28.83
CA LEU A 427 14.65 -18.94 28.52
C LEU A 427 14.46 -20.28 29.26
N ARG A 428 15.52 -20.80 29.92
CA ARG A 428 15.47 -22.07 30.67
C ARG A 428 15.04 -21.88 32.13
N GLU A 429 15.15 -20.67 32.65
CA GLU A 429 14.74 -20.34 34.00
C GLU A 429 13.22 -20.20 34.08
N ALA A 430 12.66 -20.27 35.29
CA ALA A 430 11.23 -20.12 35.50
C ALA A 430 10.79 -18.69 35.09
N LEU A 431 10.14 -18.59 33.94
CA LEU A 431 9.58 -17.34 33.44
C LEU A 431 8.36 -16.94 34.29
N CYS A 432 8.31 -15.65 34.63
CA CYS A 432 7.13 -15.04 35.22
C CYS A 432 5.94 -15.10 34.24
N GLU A 433 4.72 -15.02 34.78
CA GLU A 433 3.48 -15.11 33.98
C GLU A 433 3.46 -14.17 32.76
N PRO A 434 3.83 -12.87 32.89
CA PRO A 434 3.83 -11.96 31.75
C PRO A 434 4.73 -12.43 30.61
N LEU A 435 5.97 -12.83 30.91
CA LEU A 435 6.90 -13.28 29.89
C LEU A 435 6.51 -14.63 29.33
N ARG A 436 5.92 -15.52 30.13
CA ARG A 436 5.40 -16.80 29.64
C ARG A 436 4.31 -16.58 28.59
N GLN A 437 3.36 -15.68 28.86
CA GLN A 437 2.30 -15.36 27.91
C GLN A 437 2.84 -14.75 26.61
N VAL A 438 3.89 -13.94 26.68
CA VAL A 438 4.51 -13.34 25.48
C VAL A 438 5.38 -14.34 24.72
N ILE A 439 6.18 -15.15 25.41
CA ILE A 439 7.19 -16.03 24.80
C ILE A 439 6.55 -17.34 24.33
N GLU A 440 5.78 -18.00 25.19
CA GLU A 440 5.11 -19.28 24.88
C GLU A 440 3.77 -19.03 24.18
N GLY A 441 3.00 -18.06 24.69
CA GLY A 441 1.70 -17.71 24.13
C GLY A 441 1.76 -16.86 22.86
N GLN A 442 2.91 -16.23 22.56
CA GLN A 442 3.09 -15.35 21.40
C GLN A 442 2.05 -14.22 21.31
N GLU A 443 1.55 -13.76 22.46
CA GLU A 443 0.57 -12.69 22.56
C GLU A 443 1.15 -11.47 23.28
N PRO A 444 0.78 -10.24 22.89
CA PRO A 444 1.13 -9.04 23.64
C PRO A 444 0.69 -9.14 25.10
N TYR A 445 1.50 -8.58 26.00
CA TYR A 445 1.16 -8.44 27.40
C TYR A 445 1.30 -6.99 27.86
N LEU A 446 0.22 -6.43 28.38
CA LEU A 446 0.23 -5.13 29.06
C LEU A 446 0.60 -5.35 30.52
N LEU A 447 1.84 -5.00 30.86
CA LEU A 447 2.38 -5.15 32.19
C LEU A 447 2.07 -3.92 33.05
N ARG A 448 1.36 -4.13 34.16
CA ARG A 448 1.20 -3.14 35.22
C ARG A 448 2.06 -3.51 36.42
N ARG A 449 2.91 -2.59 36.86
CA ARG A 449 3.89 -2.84 37.93
C ARG A 449 3.24 -3.19 39.27
N ALA A 450 2.03 -2.70 39.52
CA ALA A 450 1.23 -3.09 40.67
C ALA A 450 0.91 -4.59 40.74
N GLU A 451 0.77 -5.26 39.58
CA GLU A 451 0.40 -6.68 39.49
C GLU A 451 1.61 -7.61 39.62
N HIS A 452 2.83 -7.11 39.38
CA HIS A 452 4.06 -7.91 39.27
C HIS A 452 5.23 -7.34 40.08
N ARG A 453 4.94 -6.71 41.22
CA ARG A 453 5.93 -5.95 42.03
C ARG A 453 7.10 -6.81 42.52
N ASP A 454 6.87 -8.09 42.78
CA ASP A 454 7.87 -9.03 43.32
C ASP A 454 8.71 -9.71 42.23
N CYS A 455 8.41 -9.47 40.95
CA CYS A 455 9.16 -10.07 39.85
C CYS A 455 10.35 -9.19 39.44
N GLU A 456 11.56 -9.61 39.82
CA GLU A 456 12.81 -8.93 39.48
C GLU A 456 13.02 -8.83 37.96
N LEU A 457 12.66 -9.87 37.22
CA LEU A 457 12.81 -9.93 35.76
C LEU A 457 11.93 -8.89 35.05
N CYS A 458 10.66 -8.77 35.46
CA CYS A 458 9.76 -7.71 34.98
C CYS A 458 10.30 -6.33 35.33
N GLY A 459 10.82 -6.16 36.55
CA GLY A 459 11.41 -4.90 36.99
C GLY A 459 12.63 -4.48 36.18
N ARG A 460 13.45 -5.46 35.76
CA ARG A 460 14.63 -5.26 34.90
C ARG A 460 14.25 -4.94 33.46
N ILE A 461 13.23 -5.57 32.88
CA ILE A 461 12.84 -5.33 31.47
C ILE A 461 12.02 -4.04 31.36
N CYS A 462 11.06 -3.85 32.26
CA CYS A 462 10.05 -2.80 32.23
C CYS A 462 10.04 -2.01 33.56
N PRO A 463 10.86 -0.96 33.70
CA PRO A 463 10.96 -0.20 34.95
C PRO A 463 9.75 0.74 35.21
N ALA A 464 8.91 1.01 34.22
CA ALA A 464 7.76 1.92 34.36
C ALA A 464 6.55 1.28 35.06
N GLU A 465 5.59 2.11 35.49
CA GLU A 465 4.33 1.65 36.11
C GLU A 465 3.43 0.88 35.14
N GLU A 466 3.36 1.33 33.88
CA GLU A 466 2.72 0.62 32.79
C GLU A 466 3.72 0.45 31.64
N SER A 467 3.81 -0.76 31.09
CA SER A 467 4.64 -1.10 29.94
C SER A 467 3.97 -2.16 29.10
N ILE A 468 4.24 -2.20 27.81
CA ILE A 468 3.78 -3.25 26.92
C ILE A 468 4.97 -4.07 26.45
N ILE A 469 4.80 -5.40 26.41
CA ILE A 469 5.76 -6.32 25.83
C ILE A 469 5.05 -7.00 24.66
N VAL A 470 5.62 -6.93 23.47
CA VAL A 470 5.12 -7.59 22.27
C VAL A 470 6.16 -8.57 21.72
N PRO A 471 5.75 -9.74 21.23
CA PRO A 471 6.67 -10.70 20.64
C PRO A 471 6.95 -10.35 19.18
N LEU A 472 8.20 -10.55 18.76
CA LEU A 472 8.62 -10.54 17.37
C LEU A 472 8.58 -11.98 16.86
N VAL A 473 7.50 -12.35 16.16
CA VAL A 473 7.30 -13.72 15.67
C VAL A 473 7.33 -13.74 14.14
N SER A 474 8.18 -14.58 13.56
CA SER A 474 8.25 -14.78 12.12
C SER A 474 8.13 -16.27 11.81
N ARG A 475 7.21 -16.63 10.90
CA ARG A 475 6.92 -18.04 10.53
C ARG A 475 6.66 -18.97 11.73
N GLY A 476 6.03 -18.45 12.78
CA GLY A 476 5.71 -19.19 14.02
C GLY A 476 6.87 -19.29 15.02
N GLU A 477 8.04 -18.77 14.69
CA GLU A 477 9.21 -18.75 15.56
C GLU A 477 9.38 -17.40 16.26
N LEU A 478 9.60 -17.43 17.58
CA LEU A 478 9.94 -16.24 18.35
C LEU A 478 11.39 -15.80 18.02
N LYS A 479 11.51 -14.64 17.39
CA LYS A 479 12.78 -13.98 17.07
C LYS A 479 13.26 -13.03 18.17
N GLY A 480 12.33 -12.47 18.94
CA GLY A 480 12.65 -11.47 19.95
C GLY A 480 11.43 -10.85 20.59
N LEU A 481 11.65 -9.74 21.31
CA LEU A 481 10.62 -8.99 22.03
C LEU A 481 10.85 -7.49 21.84
N ILE A 482 9.78 -6.70 21.74
CA ILE A 482 9.83 -5.25 21.94
C ILE A 482 9.13 -4.93 23.25
N ALA A 483 9.82 -4.22 24.13
CA ALA A 483 9.24 -3.65 25.34
C ALA A 483 9.14 -2.13 25.19
N ALA A 484 7.97 -1.55 25.40
CA ALA A 484 7.75 -0.10 25.26
C ALA A 484 6.94 0.47 26.43
N ASP A 485 7.17 1.75 26.74
CA ASP A 485 6.48 2.44 27.84
C ASP A 485 6.25 3.93 27.59
N ASN A 486 5.40 4.51 28.44
CA ASN A 486 5.10 5.94 28.49
C ASN A 486 5.62 6.58 29.78
N PHE A 487 6.87 6.30 30.17
CA PHE A 487 7.43 6.73 31.45
C PHE A 487 7.36 8.24 31.71
N ILE A 488 7.53 9.06 30.66
CA ILE A 488 7.54 10.52 30.78
C ILE A 488 6.12 11.09 30.81
N THR A 489 5.31 10.73 29.83
CA THR A 489 3.96 11.30 29.63
C THR A 489 2.91 10.67 30.53
N ARG A 490 3.18 9.46 31.06
CA ARG A 490 2.23 8.63 31.82
C ARG A 490 0.90 8.39 31.10
N ARG A 491 0.89 8.47 29.76
CA ARG A 491 -0.28 8.17 28.96
C ARG A 491 -0.64 6.69 29.11
N PRO A 492 -1.91 6.35 29.40
CA PRO A 492 -2.33 4.96 29.51
C PRO A 492 -2.15 4.25 28.17
N ILE A 493 -1.69 3.00 28.20
CA ILE A 493 -1.56 2.17 26.99
C ILE A 493 -2.91 1.49 26.72
N THR A 494 -3.65 2.00 25.74
CA THR A 494 -4.96 1.47 25.38
C THR A 494 -4.84 0.18 24.54
N GLN A 495 -5.93 -0.59 24.45
CA GLN A 495 -5.98 -1.78 23.58
C GLN A 495 -5.73 -1.46 22.10
N GLU A 496 -6.07 -0.26 21.66
CA GLU A 496 -5.74 0.20 20.30
C GLU A 496 -4.23 0.28 20.08
N TYR A 497 -3.48 0.89 21.02
CA TYR A 497 -2.02 0.94 20.96
C TYR A 497 -1.37 -0.44 21.09
N VAL A 498 -1.96 -1.34 21.88
CA VAL A 498 -1.52 -2.76 21.95
C VAL A 498 -1.61 -3.41 20.57
N GLN A 499 -2.75 -3.27 19.89
CA GLN A 499 -2.96 -3.87 18.57
C GLN A 499 -2.09 -3.20 17.49
N LEU A 500 -1.87 -1.89 17.60
CA LEU A 500 -1.02 -1.12 16.70
C LEU A 500 0.44 -1.59 16.80
N LEU A 501 0.97 -1.69 18.02
CA LEU A 501 2.33 -2.17 18.27
C LEU A 501 2.49 -3.65 17.90
N ARG A 502 1.47 -4.51 18.13
CA ARG A 502 1.48 -5.91 17.66
C ARG A 502 1.58 -5.99 16.13
N THR A 503 0.79 -5.21 15.43
CA THR A 503 0.79 -5.17 13.95
C THR A 503 2.16 -4.72 13.43
N PHE A 504 2.74 -3.71 14.08
CA PHE A 504 4.07 -3.23 13.79
C PHE A 504 5.15 -4.28 14.06
N ALA A 505 5.10 -4.95 15.22
CA ALA A 505 6.05 -6.00 15.61
C ALA A 505 6.06 -7.17 14.62
N ASN A 506 4.91 -7.55 14.06
CA ASN A 506 4.83 -8.56 13.01
C ASN A 506 5.56 -8.14 11.72
N GLN A 507 5.49 -6.86 11.35
CA GLN A 507 6.24 -6.35 10.18
C GLN A 507 7.74 -6.27 10.47
N ALA A 508 8.10 -5.83 11.68
CA ALA A 508 9.48 -5.79 12.14
C ALA A 508 10.12 -7.18 12.18
N SER A 509 9.40 -8.22 12.63
CA SER A 509 9.91 -9.60 12.66
C SER A 509 10.19 -10.14 11.25
N LEU A 510 9.39 -9.75 10.25
CA LEU A 510 9.60 -10.14 8.87
C LEU A 510 10.83 -9.44 8.29
N ALA A 511 11.00 -8.14 8.56
CA ALA A 511 12.18 -7.40 8.13
C ALA A 511 13.47 -7.97 8.76
N LEU A 512 13.43 -8.31 10.06
CA LEU A 512 14.55 -8.97 10.75
C LEU A 512 14.87 -10.34 10.13
N ALA A 513 13.86 -11.17 9.90
CA ALA A 513 14.06 -12.46 9.26
C ALA A 513 14.64 -12.33 7.84
N ASN A 514 14.26 -11.29 7.09
CA ASN A 514 14.82 -11.02 5.77
C ASN A 514 16.29 -10.58 5.85
N ALA A 515 16.64 -9.69 6.79
CA ALA A 515 18.02 -9.26 7.00
C ALA A 515 18.92 -10.44 7.44
N GLU A 516 18.45 -11.27 8.38
CA GLU A 516 19.14 -12.50 8.80
C GLU A 516 19.36 -13.46 7.63
N ALA A 517 18.33 -13.70 6.82
CA ALA A 517 18.43 -14.59 5.66
C ALA A 517 19.41 -14.05 4.60
N TYR A 518 19.47 -12.73 4.42
CA TYR A 518 20.42 -12.10 3.50
C TYR A 518 21.87 -12.29 3.98
N LEU A 519 22.14 -12.09 5.28
CA LEU A 519 23.47 -12.31 5.85
C LEU A 519 23.92 -13.76 5.72
N GLN A 520 23.03 -14.72 5.99
CA GLN A 520 23.32 -16.16 5.80
C GLN A 520 23.61 -16.51 4.34
N LEU A 521 22.88 -15.89 3.40
CA LEU A 521 23.12 -16.09 1.97
C LEU A 521 24.49 -15.54 1.56
N GLU A 522 24.88 -14.38 2.06
CA GLU A 522 26.18 -13.77 1.78
C GLU A 522 27.34 -14.62 2.33
N GLU A 523 27.20 -15.15 3.55
CA GLU A 523 28.17 -16.08 4.15
C GLU A 523 28.29 -17.38 3.33
N ALA A 524 27.17 -18.01 2.99
CA ALA A 524 27.16 -19.24 2.18
C ALA A 524 27.75 -19.01 0.77
N TYR A 525 27.52 -17.84 0.18
CA TYR A 525 28.10 -17.48 -1.11
C TYR A 525 29.63 -17.32 -1.02
N ARG A 526 30.13 -16.72 0.06
CA ARG A 526 31.57 -16.59 0.31
C ARG A 526 32.23 -17.96 0.48
N GLU A 527 31.65 -18.83 1.30
CA GLU A 527 32.15 -20.20 1.48
C GLU A 527 32.14 -21.00 0.15
N LEU A 528 31.10 -20.83 -0.66
CA LEU A 528 31.02 -21.45 -1.97
C LEU A 528 32.14 -20.97 -2.92
N GLN A 529 32.43 -19.66 -2.93
CA GLN A 529 33.52 -19.12 -3.73
C GLN A 529 34.88 -19.67 -3.29
N GLU A 530 35.16 -19.68 -1.98
CA GLU A 530 36.41 -20.21 -1.42
C GLU A 530 36.61 -21.69 -1.77
N THR A 531 35.56 -22.51 -1.62
CA THR A 531 35.61 -23.94 -1.96
C THR A 531 35.78 -24.17 -3.46
N GLN A 532 35.15 -23.36 -4.32
CA GLN A 532 35.32 -23.44 -5.77
C GLN A 532 36.76 -23.12 -6.19
N GLU A 533 37.37 -22.07 -5.61
CA GLU A 533 38.76 -21.73 -5.88
C GLU A 533 39.72 -22.85 -5.46
N GLU A 534 39.47 -23.48 -4.31
CA GLU A 534 40.24 -24.62 -3.85
C GLU A 534 40.12 -25.82 -4.80
N LEU A 535 38.91 -26.11 -5.30
CA LEU A 535 38.67 -27.18 -6.27
C LEU A 535 39.39 -26.92 -7.59
N ILE A 536 39.31 -25.70 -8.14
CA ILE A 536 40.05 -25.31 -9.35
C ILE A 536 41.55 -25.52 -9.15
N ARG A 537 42.07 -25.18 -7.96
CA ARG A 537 43.48 -25.38 -7.63
C ARG A 537 43.86 -26.86 -7.57
N LYS A 538 43.02 -27.70 -6.96
CA LYS A 538 43.24 -29.16 -6.90
C LYS A 538 43.18 -29.80 -8.29
N GLU A 539 42.24 -29.39 -9.13
CA GLU A 539 42.11 -29.88 -10.51
C GLU A 539 43.33 -29.51 -11.37
N LYS A 540 43.82 -28.27 -11.26
CA LYS A 540 45.08 -27.84 -11.91
C LYS A 540 46.26 -28.69 -11.48
N LEU A 541 46.39 -28.95 -10.17
CA LEU A 541 47.48 -29.79 -9.63
C LEU A 541 47.38 -31.25 -10.06
N ALA A 542 46.16 -31.82 -10.10
CA ALA A 542 45.93 -33.18 -10.60
C ALA A 542 46.30 -33.29 -12.09
N THR A 543 45.88 -32.32 -12.90
CA THR A 543 46.24 -32.24 -14.32
C THR A 543 47.75 -32.14 -14.52
N VAL A 544 48.45 -31.34 -13.71
CA VAL A 544 49.92 -31.28 -13.70
C VAL A 544 50.52 -32.63 -13.28
N GLY A 545 49.93 -33.32 -12.30
CA GLY A 545 50.32 -34.67 -11.90
C GLY A 545 50.24 -35.68 -13.05
N ASP A 546 49.13 -35.68 -13.80
CA ASP A 546 48.94 -36.52 -14.99
C ASP A 546 49.94 -36.15 -16.10
N MET A 547 50.20 -34.86 -16.30
CA MET A 547 51.16 -34.38 -17.29
C MET A 547 52.62 -34.63 -16.87
N ALA A 548 52.92 -34.84 -15.58
CA ALA A 548 54.28 -34.99 -15.07
C ALA A 548 55.04 -36.15 -15.74
N ALA A 549 54.36 -37.28 -15.98
CA ALA A 549 54.96 -38.43 -16.67
C ALA A 549 55.30 -38.09 -18.13
N ARG A 550 54.44 -37.34 -18.82
CA ARG A 550 54.65 -36.91 -20.21
C ARG A 550 55.79 -35.88 -20.31
N ILE A 551 55.78 -34.89 -19.43
CA ILE A 551 56.83 -33.86 -19.31
C ILE A 551 58.18 -34.51 -19.00
N ALA A 552 58.23 -35.46 -18.06
CA ALA A 552 59.44 -36.20 -17.74
C ALA A 552 60.00 -36.97 -18.95
N HIS A 553 59.12 -37.51 -19.80
CA HIS A 553 59.54 -38.20 -21.02
C HIS A 553 60.03 -37.21 -22.10
N GLU A 554 59.36 -36.07 -22.25
CA GLU A 554 59.74 -34.99 -23.18
C GLU A 554 61.04 -34.28 -22.78
N ILE A 555 61.36 -34.17 -21.49
CA ILE A 555 62.63 -33.63 -20.98
C ILE A 555 63.79 -34.62 -21.18
N ARG A 556 63.52 -35.93 -21.03
CA ARG A 556 64.55 -36.97 -21.18
C ARG A 556 65.16 -36.98 -22.59
N GLY A 557 64.37 -36.73 -23.63
CA GLY A 557 64.84 -36.72 -25.02
C GLY A 557 65.97 -35.71 -25.31
N PRO A 558 65.73 -34.40 -25.06
CA PRO A 558 66.75 -33.35 -25.15
C PRO A 558 67.97 -33.66 -24.29
N LEU A 559 67.79 -34.11 -23.03
CA LEU A 559 68.91 -34.43 -22.14
C LEU A 559 69.78 -35.57 -22.64
N VAL A 560 69.18 -36.64 -23.18
CA VAL A 560 69.94 -37.76 -23.79
C VAL A 560 70.73 -37.26 -24.99
N THR A 561 70.12 -36.41 -25.82
CA THR A 561 70.77 -35.85 -27.01
C THR A 561 71.93 -34.93 -26.63
N ILE A 562 71.71 -34.01 -25.69
CA ILE A 562 72.74 -33.11 -25.15
C ILE A 562 73.91 -33.92 -24.58
N GLY A 563 73.61 -34.90 -23.72
CA GLY A 563 74.62 -35.74 -23.09
C GLY A 563 75.44 -36.57 -24.09
N ALA A 564 74.79 -37.12 -25.13
CA ALA A 564 75.48 -37.87 -26.18
C ALA A 564 76.40 -36.99 -27.02
N MET A 565 75.94 -35.81 -27.44
CA MET A 565 76.73 -34.87 -28.23
C MET A 565 77.88 -34.27 -27.41
N ALA A 566 77.63 -33.89 -26.16
CA ALA A 566 78.65 -33.39 -25.25
C ALA A 566 79.75 -34.43 -24.98
N ARG A 567 79.37 -35.72 -24.82
CA ARG A 567 80.33 -36.81 -24.65
C ARG A 567 81.21 -37.00 -25.89
N ARG A 568 80.63 -36.93 -27.09
CA ARG A 568 81.40 -37.00 -28.34
C ARG A 568 82.37 -35.83 -28.52
N ILE A 569 81.97 -34.62 -28.11
CA ILE A 569 82.88 -33.47 -28.06
C ILE A 569 84.01 -33.72 -27.05
N ALA A 570 83.71 -34.28 -25.88
CA ALA A 570 84.71 -34.58 -24.85
C ALA A 570 85.70 -35.70 -25.24
N GLU A 571 85.24 -36.69 -26.01
CA GLU A 571 86.08 -37.78 -26.55
C GLU A 571 87.08 -37.29 -27.62
N GLN A 572 86.75 -36.21 -28.34
CA GLN A 572 87.58 -35.62 -29.39
C GLN A 572 87.61 -34.07 -29.29
N PRO A 573 88.26 -33.50 -28.26
CA PRO A 573 88.16 -32.08 -27.93
C PRO A 573 88.85 -31.14 -28.93
N THR A 574 89.66 -31.67 -29.84
CA THR A 574 90.36 -30.90 -30.89
C THR A 574 89.70 -30.97 -32.26
N ASN A 575 88.61 -31.74 -32.41
CA ASN A 575 87.89 -31.87 -33.68
C ASN A 575 86.91 -30.71 -33.89
N LEU A 576 87.41 -29.60 -34.47
CA LEU A 576 86.65 -28.38 -34.71
C LEU A 576 85.40 -28.59 -35.56
N GLU A 577 85.43 -29.46 -36.58
CA GLU A 577 84.27 -29.76 -37.42
C GLU A 577 83.15 -30.44 -36.63
N GLN A 578 83.51 -31.38 -35.75
CA GLN A 578 82.58 -32.06 -34.87
C GLN A 578 81.97 -31.12 -33.82
N ILE A 579 82.79 -30.23 -33.24
CA ILE A 579 82.33 -29.20 -32.29
C ILE A 579 81.35 -28.25 -32.98
N GLN A 580 81.69 -27.73 -34.17
CA GLN A 580 80.82 -26.84 -34.94
C GLN A 580 79.50 -27.53 -35.34
N ARG A 581 79.50 -28.85 -35.53
CA ARG A 581 78.30 -29.61 -35.85
C ARG A 581 77.42 -29.87 -34.62
N TYR A 582 78.01 -30.14 -33.45
CA TYR A 582 77.29 -30.60 -32.27
C TYR A 582 76.89 -29.48 -31.30
N ALA A 583 77.70 -28.43 -31.15
CA ALA A 583 77.38 -27.31 -30.27
C ALA A 583 76.04 -26.62 -30.62
N PRO A 584 75.68 -26.36 -31.90
CA PRO A 584 74.37 -25.79 -32.25
C PRO A 584 73.18 -26.73 -31.98
N ILE A 585 73.42 -28.05 -31.93
CA ILE A 585 72.37 -29.03 -31.57
C ILE A 585 72.12 -28.96 -30.07
N ILE A 586 73.18 -28.93 -29.26
CA ILE A 586 73.09 -28.78 -27.81
C ILE A 586 72.34 -27.49 -27.45
N SER A 587 72.71 -26.35 -28.03
CA SER A 587 72.04 -25.08 -27.74
C SER A 587 70.55 -25.10 -28.09
N ARG A 588 70.15 -25.73 -29.20
CA ARG A 588 68.73 -25.87 -29.57
C ARG A 588 67.96 -26.76 -28.60
N GLU A 589 68.56 -27.85 -28.13
CA GLU A 589 67.93 -28.73 -27.15
C GLU A 589 67.83 -28.07 -25.76
N VAL A 590 68.79 -27.23 -25.37
CA VAL A 590 68.69 -26.39 -24.15
C VAL A 590 67.54 -25.39 -24.26
N GLN A 591 67.44 -24.63 -25.35
CA GLN A 591 66.31 -23.72 -25.59
C GLN A 591 64.96 -24.44 -25.60
N ARG A 592 64.94 -25.69 -26.09
CA ARG A 592 63.74 -26.53 -26.04
C ARG A 592 63.37 -26.92 -24.61
N LEU A 593 64.34 -27.29 -23.78
CA LEU A 593 64.10 -27.57 -22.36
C LEU A 593 63.59 -26.34 -21.61
N GLU A 594 64.15 -25.17 -21.86
CA GLU A 594 63.72 -23.90 -21.25
C GLU A 594 62.26 -23.59 -21.59
N ARG A 595 61.86 -23.77 -22.85
CA ARG A 595 60.46 -23.57 -23.27
C ARG A 595 59.50 -24.57 -22.63
N ILE A 596 59.89 -25.85 -22.55
CA ILE A 596 59.07 -26.89 -21.89
C ILE A 596 58.89 -26.55 -20.41
N LEU A 597 59.96 -26.11 -19.74
CA LEU A 597 59.92 -25.72 -18.33
C LEU A 597 59.10 -24.45 -18.10
N GLY A 598 59.25 -23.44 -18.97
CA GLY A 598 58.48 -22.19 -18.93
C GLY A 598 56.97 -22.43 -19.00
N ASN A 599 56.52 -23.21 -20.00
CA ASN A 599 55.10 -23.52 -20.19
C ASN A 599 54.47 -24.24 -18.97
N VAL A 600 55.23 -25.08 -18.27
CA VAL A 600 54.76 -25.78 -17.05
C VAL A 600 54.71 -24.84 -15.85
N LEU A 601 55.68 -23.93 -15.73
CA LEU A 601 55.74 -22.96 -14.64
C LEU A 601 54.68 -21.86 -14.77
N ASP A 602 54.36 -21.43 -15.99
CA ASP A 602 53.32 -20.43 -16.24
C ASP A 602 51.90 -20.99 -15.96
N PHE A 603 51.67 -22.29 -16.20
CA PHE A 603 50.39 -22.94 -15.83
C PHE A 603 50.20 -23.08 -14.31
N THR A 604 51.29 -23.10 -13.52
CA THR A 604 51.26 -23.35 -12.07
C THR A 604 51.35 -22.08 -11.22
N ARG A 605 51.73 -20.94 -11.80
CA ARG A 605 51.82 -19.67 -11.09
C ARG A 605 50.65 -18.76 -11.46
N PRO A 606 49.86 -18.28 -10.49
CA PRO A 606 48.96 -17.17 -10.75
C PRO A 606 49.83 -15.92 -10.96
N ARG A 607 49.95 -15.44 -12.20
CA ARG A 607 50.26 -14.04 -12.43
C ARG A 607 48.93 -13.29 -12.33
N PRO A 608 48.71 -12.46 -11.30
CA PRO A 608 47.54 -11.59 -11.30
C PRO A 608 47.65 -10.68 -12.53
N PRO A 609 46.58 -10.52 -13.33
CA PRO A 609 46.64 -9.71 -14.53
C PRO A 609 46.96 -8.25 -14.19
N GLU A 610 47.95 -7.68 -14.86
CA GLU A 610 48.37 -6.29 -14.68
C GLU A 610 47.64 -5.39 -15.68
N PHE A 611 46.44 -4.95 -15.29
CA PHE A 611 45.64 -4.05 -16.12
C PHE A 611 46.30 -2.68 -16.26
N ARG A 612 46.74 -2.34 -17.48
CA ARG A 612 47.22 -1.01 -17.85
C ARG A 612 46.45 -0.44 -19.05
N PRO A 613 46.43 0.88 -19.27
CA PRO A 613 45.83 1.46 -20.47
C PRO A 613 46.59 1.01 -21.72
N VAL A 614 45.97 0.15 -22.53
CA VAL A 614 46.58 -0.44 -23.74
C VAL A 614 45.85 0.08 -24.99
N ASN A 615 46.62 0.45 -26.01
CA ASN A 615 46.09 0.74 -27.34
C ASN A 615 45.95 -0.57 -28.12
N LEU A 616 44.71 -0.99 -28.35
CA LEU A 616 44.41 -2.27 -29.00
C LEU A 616 44.91 -2.35 -30.44
N ASN A 617 44.87 -1.24 -31.20
CA ASN A 617 45.38 -1.25 -32.58
C ASN A 617 46.87 -1.54 -32.62
N ARG A 618 47.64 -0.89 -31.73
CA ARG A 618 49.08 -1.10 -31.63
C ARG A 618 49.42 -2.52 -31.20
N LEU A 619 48.70 -3.08 -30.21
CA LEU A 619 48.91 -4.47 -29.77
C LEU A 619 48.64 -5.46 -30.91
N VAL A 620 47.56 -5.26 -31.67
CA VAL A 620 47.23 -6.09 -32.83
C VAL A 620 48.30 -5.96 -33.92
N GLU A 621 48.82 -4.77 -34.18
CA GLU A 621 49.90 -4.55 -35.14
C GLU A 621 51.18 -5.29 -34.73
N GLU A 622 51.62 -5.16 -33.48
CA GLU A 622 52.81 -5.83 -32.94
C GLU A 622 52.70 -7.36 -33.03
N VAL A 623 51.52 -7.92 -32.74
CA VAL A 623 51.26 -9.36 -32.90
C VAL A 623 51.24 -9.78 -34.37
N LEU A 624 50.65 -8.98 -35.26
CA LEU A 624 50.60 -9.33 -36.69
C LEU A 624 51.98 -9.29 -37.34
N GLU A 625 52.87 -8.37 -36.91
CA GLU A 625 54.27 -8.31 -37.34
C GLU A 625 55.04 -9.60 -37.00
N LEU A 626 54.84 -10.14 -35.79
CA LEU A 626 55.45 -11.41 -35.35
C LEU A 626 55.12 -12.59 -36.27
N TYR A 627 53.98 -12.56 -36.96
CA TYR A 627 53.52 -13.65 -37.84
C TYR A 627 53.68 -13.36 -39.34
N GLU A 628 54.26 -12.22 -39.75
CA GLU A 628 54.40 -11.85 -41.17
C GLU A 628 55.14 -12.92 -41.99
N LEU A 629 56.23 -13.47 -41.45
CA LEU A 629 57.00 -14.53 -42.11
C LEU A 629 56.19 -15.83 -42.27
N ASN A 630 55.29 -16.13 -41.33
CA ASN A 630 54.42 -17.30 -41.38
C ASN A 630 53.31 -17.12 -42.43
N PHE A 631 52.76 -15.91 -42.56
CA PHE A 631 51.79 -15.58 -43.60
C PHE A 631 52.43 -15.63 -44.99
N GLN A 632 53.64 -15.11 -45.15
CA GLN A 632 54.39 -15.14 -46.41
C GLN A 632 54.74 -16.57 -46.84
N SER A 633 55.28 -17.39 -45.93
CA SER A 633 55.61 -18.79 -46.21
C SER A 633 54.40 -19.65 -46.52
N SER A 634 53.21 -19.28 -46.02
CA SER A 634 51.95 -19.97 -46.28
C SER A 634 51.13 -19.35 -47.42
N SER A 635 51.65 -18.33 -48.12
CA SER A 635 50.94 -17.58 -49.18
C SER A 635 49.58 -17.01 -48.75
N ILE A 636 49.46 -16.59 -47.49
CA ILE A 636 48.25 -15.99 -46.93
C ILE A 636 48.34 -14.47 -47.06
N ALA A 637 47.33 -13.85 -47.69
CA ALA A 637 47.19 -12.40 -47.77
C ALA A 637 46.42 -11.87 -46.56
N LEU A 638 47.06 -11.00 -45.78
CA LEU A 638 46.47 -10.36 -44.60
C LEU A 638 45.90 -8.99 -44.98
N GLU A 639 44.60 -8.79 -44.75
CA GLU A 639 43.93 -7.50 -44.91
C GLU A 639 43.56 -6.94 -43.53
N LYS A 640 44.11 -5.77 -43.17
CA LYS A 640 43.88 -5.13 -41.86
C LYS A 640 42.77 -4.08 -41.99
N SER A 641 41.71 -4.20 -41.20
CA SER A 641 40.66 -3.18 -41.08
C SER A 641 40.49 -2.81 -39.60
N LEU A 642 41.27 -1.82 -39.16
CA LEU A 642 41.29 -1.35 -37.77
C LEU A 642 40.61 0.03 -37.68
N ALA A 643 39.80 0.25 -36.64
CA ALA A 643 39.14 1.54 -36.40
C ALA A 643 40.17 2.53 -35.82
N PRO A 644 40.35 3.73 -36.41
CA PRO A 644 41.48 4.62 -36.07
C PRO A 644 41.42 5.22 -34.66
N ASP A 645 40.21 5.43 -34.12
CA ASP A 645 40.00 6.17 -32.86
C ASP A 645 39.42 5.28 -31.74
N LEU A 646 40.09 4.15 -31.45
CA LEU A 646 39.73 3.31 -30.31
C LEU A 646 40.25 3.91 -28.99
N PRO A 647 39.43 3.97 -27.92
CA PRO A 647 39.89 4.40 -26.61
C PRO A 647 40.92 3.41 -26.03
N LEU A 648 41.80 3.90 -25.15
CA LEU A 648 42.71 3.05 -24.38
C LEU A 648 41.88 2.11 -23.48
N CYS A 649 42.12 0.81 -23.60
CA CYS A 649 41.40 -0.21 -22.86
C CYS A 649 42.24 -0.66 -21.65
N PRO A 650 41.66 -0.78 -20.44
CA PRO A 650 42.34 -1.45 -19.33
C PRO A 650 42.48 -2.94 -19.66
N ALA A 651 43.69 -3.36 -20.01
CA ALA A 651 44.00 -4.74 -20.36
C ALA A 651 45.40 -5.12 -19.85
N ASP A 652 45.63 -6.42 -19.64
CA ASP A 652 46.97 -6.98 -19.52
C ASP A 652 47.49 -7.29 -20.94
N PRO A 653 48.59 -6.68 -21.40
CA PRO A 653 49.11 -6.89 -22.76
C PRO A 653 50.06 -8.08 -22.92
N ASP A 654 50.45 -8.75 -21.83
CA ASP A 654 51.21 -10.02 -21.88
C ASP A 654 50.25 -11.22 -21.95
#